data_AF-A0AAD5EG25-F1
#
_entry.id   AF-A0AAD5EG25-F1
#
_cell.length_a   1.000
_cell.length_b   1.000
_cell.length_c   1.000
_cell.angle_alpha   90.00
_cell.angle_beta   90.00
_cell.angle_gamma   90.00
#
_symmetry.space_group_name_H-M   'P 1'
#
loop_
_entity.id
_entity.type
_entity.pdbx_description
1 polymer ?
#
loop_
_entity_poly.entity_id
_entity_poly.type
_entity_poly.pdbx_seq_one_letter_code
_entity_poly.pdbx_strand_id
1 'polypeptide(L)'
;MVVTQPHDSQLKVLCEVIKKIPRDQASRLLAKARGLDIVEVAWEDTARTKNSVYGPNISDLTLLVAEVRMPLFRHPNFADYSWDVPMDKIPLVVGNENGTTLKSVSLANYLNDISKYTGLKKSLYCPKRDSHALVSAQSCFLPVPPKQTPAVYFGATPPIQDPTKFYVSIYNYQSTTTHSAVLAIVATSKGTSAQLLLKTQNGVFAGQKLYFNSNGSKHAFLAQRLTYDRILRGEKDLTKPMTAEERQNNAIVVIQVPLKMSDNLRSSHLLSSASFGSSGPKSSTTSFGVFGPTNSTQPPIYGPQHNSPNCFKEASPFAAFGQTNTSYQPPQQIAPNSPYPTYPASPMAPLSSPAFQPFGSKSSFSPSKSSFGFGATHPPKVSFGFGATQNQQISLPRVQNPPPVDIENAIISLAESEGKFPSLEGKPLERDERYPVRVTIQWYKVTSSGNVSTEVVDEIHQQMQVAKSQADFWGSLVVDKASWEVQNNRPTEIMPTSPHPIVGKHPDTVCDICHVNFKDNEIRYRCMYCPDWDVCQKCFPSHSHPSKHLLAAVKDSTSPDIQNNVRVANRTNLVHNVQCSTCRFAIVGARYVCAVCNEGVPGKAAINLCESCADNSSHAENRHPLIRVWHSEDLKQIGLE
;
A
#
# COMPACT_ATOMS: atom_id res chain seq x y z
N MET A 1 12.02 22.53 -26.93
CA MET A 1 12.80 21.74 -25.95
C MET A 1 12.59 22.38 -24.58
N VAL A 2 11.91 21.69 -23.66
CA VAL A 2 11.68 22.21 -22.31
C VAL A 2 12.98 22.06 -21.54
N VAL A 3 13.61 23.18 -21.18
CA VAL A 3 14.78 23.20 -20.30
C VAL A 3 14.30 22.76 -18.91
N THR A 4 14.56 21.52 -18.53
CA THR A 4 14.29 21.04 -17.17
C THR A 4 15.23 21.77 -16.20
N GLN A 5 14.66 22.41 -15.18
CA GLN A 5 15.42 23.05 -14.11
C GLN A 5 16.33 22.01 -13.40
N PRO A 6 17.53 22.39 -12.92
CA PRO A 6 18.46 21.48 -12.23
C PRO A 6 17.87 20.81 -10.98
N HIS A 7 16.82 21.37 -10.38
CA HIS A 7 16.10 20.78 -9.24
C HIS A 7 15.26 19.55 -9.64
N ASP A 8 14.61 19.58 -10.82
CA ASP A 8 13.75 18.47 -11.29
C ASP A 8 14.55 17.22 -11.67
N SER A 9 15.80 17.39 -12.10
CA SER A 9 16.69 16.25 -12.40
C SER A 9 17.15 15.55 -11.13
N GLN A 10 17.45 16.30 -10.06
CA GLN A 10 17.86 15.73 -8.77
C GLN A 10 16.72 14.96 -8.08
N LEU A 11 15.50 15.51 -8.07
CA LEU A 11 14.34 14.84 -7.46
C LEU A 11 14.03 13.51 -8.18
N LYS A 12 14.09 13.49 -9.52
CA LYS A 12 13.90 12.25 -10.29
C LYS A 12 14.92 11.18 -9.92
N VAL A 13 16.20 11.55 -9.78
CA VAL A 13 17.24 10.62 -9.35
C VAL A 13 16.96 10.06 -7.95
N LEU A 14 16.53 10.92 -7.01
CA LEU A 14 16.18 10.47 -5.66
C LEU A 14 14.97 9.50 -5.68
N CYS A 15 13.92 9.81 -6.46
CA CYS A 15 12.80 8.90 -6.64
C CYS A 15 13.24 7.53 -7.18
N GLU A 16 14.15 7.49 -8.14
CA GLU A 16 14.68 6.24 -8.71
C GLU A 16 15.48 5.40 -7.70
N VAL A 17 16.17 6.03 -6.76
CA VAL A 17 16.87 5.35 -5.67
C VAL A 17 15.85 4.81 -4.66
N ILE A 18 14.93 5.65 -4.21
CA ILE A 18 14.05 5.34 -3.07
C ILE A 18 12.94 4.36 -3.45
N LYS A 19 12.44 4.38 -4.69
CA LYS A 19 11.47 3.38 -5.17
C LYS A 19 12.02 1.94 -5.19
N LYS A 20 13.34 1.74 -5.01
CA LYS A 20 13.96 0.41 -4.97
C LYS A 20 13.88 -0.24 -3.58
N ILE A 21 13.62 0.50 -2.50
CA ILE A 21 13.55 -0.05 -1.13
C ILE A 21 12.64 -1.29 -1.01
N PRO A 22 11.43 -1.33 -1.60
CA PRO A 22 10.56 -2.51 -1.54
C PRO A 22 11.15 -3.78 -2.20
N ARG A 23 12.12 -3.60 -3.10
CA ARG A 23 12.83 -4.66 -3.84
C ARG A 23 14.22 -4.95 -3.26
N ASP A 24 14.69 -4.16 -2.31
CA ASP A 24 15.98 -4.35 -1.66
C ASP A 24 15.93 -5.51 -0.65
N GLN A 25 16.76 -6.53 -0.86
CA GLN A 25 16.70 -7.75 -0.06
C GLN A 25 17.05 -7.50 1.41
N ALA A 26 18.03 -6.63 1.69
CA ALA A 26 18.45 -6.32 3.06
C ALA A 26 17.31 -5.62 3.83
N SER A 27 16.72 -4.58 3.23
CA SER A 27 15.58 -3.85 3.80
C SER A 27 14.39 -4.78 4.06
N ARG A 28 14.07 -5.67 3.10
CA ARG A 28 12.99 -6.66 3.26
C ARG A 28 13.24 -7.64 4.40
N LEU A 29 14.48 -8.10 4.58
CA LEU A 29 14.84 -9.01 5.69
C LEU A 29 14.70 -8.30 7.05
N LEU A 30 15.14 -7.05 7.15
CA LEU A 30 14.96 -6.24 8.36
C LEU A 30 13.48 -6.05 8.70
N ALA A 31 12.66 -5.64 7.72
CA ALA A 31 11.21 -5.48 7.90
C ALA A 31 10.55 -6.79 8.34
N LYS A 32 10.87 -7.90 7.66
CA LYS A 32 10.31 -9.22 7.94
C LYS A 32 10.66 -9.72 9.33
N ALA A 33 11.86 -9.43 9.83
CA ALA A 33 12.28 -9.77 11.20
C ALA A 33 11.39 -9.12 12.28
N ARG A 34 10.68 -8.04 11.95
CA ARG A 34 9.71 -7.34 12.81
C ARG A 34 8.26 -7.55 12.43
N GLY A 35 7.97 -8.54 11.58
CA GLY A 35 6.61 -8.85 11.12
C GLY A 35 6.01 -7.80 10.16
N LEU A 36 6.86 -6.95 9.59
CA LEU A 36 6.50 -5.92 8.63
C LEU A 36 6.83 -6.38 7.20
N ASP A 37 6.27 -5.68 6.23
CA ASP A 37 6.57 -5.77 4.82
C ASP A 37 6.79 -4.35 4.27
N ILE A 38 7.45 -4.28 3.12
CA ILE A 38 7.70 -3.03 2.40
C ILE A 38 6.99 -3.13 1.05
N VAL A 39 6.03 -2.25 0.83
CA VAL A 39 5.16 -2.27 -0.36
C VAL A 39 5.15 -0.91 -1.06
N GLU A 40 4.85 -0.91 -2.36
CA GLU A 40 4.53 0.32 -3.12
C GLU A 40 3.02 0.60 -3.11
N VAL A 41 2.20 -0.42 -2.84
CA VAL A 41 0.74 -0.33 -2.80
C VAL A 41 0.26 -1.08 -1.56
N ALA A 42 -0.43 -0.37 -0.68
CA ALA A 42 -1.03 -0.91 0.53
C ALA A 42 -2.50 -1.24 0.28
N TRP A 43 -2.94 -2.41 0.72
CA TRP A 43 -4.35 -2.81 0.65
C TRP A 43 -5.07 -2.30 1.90
N GLU A 44 -5.88 -1.26 1.74
CA GLU A 44 -6.64 -0.59 2.81
C GLU A 44 -8.12 -0.90 2.68
N ASP A 45 -8.44 -2.18 2.81
CA ASP A 45 -9.78 -2.68 2.55
C ASP A 45 -10.75 -2.35 3.68
N THR A 46 -11.98 -2.04 3.33
CA THR A 46 -13.08 -1.97 4.31
C THR A 46 -13.81 -3.30 4.38
N ALA A 47 -13.74 -4.12 3.32
CA ALA A 47 -14.30 -5.46 3.31
C ALA A 47 -13.55 -6.39 2.35
N ARG A 48 -13.10 -7.53 2.88
CA ARG A 48 -12.46 -8.61 2.13
C ARG A 48 -13.05 -9.95 2.51
N THR A 49 -13.12 -10.87 1.55
CA THR A 49 -13.51 -12.25 1.85
C THR A 49 -12.35 -12.94 2.58
N LYS A 50 -12.63 -13.62 3.69
CA LYS A 50 -11.62 -14.37 4.45
C LYS A 50 -10.85 -15.31 3.53
N ASN A 51 -9.53 -15.35 3.70
CA ASN A 51 -8.57 -16.13 2.93
C ASN A 51 -8.60 -15.85 1.41
N SER A 52 -9.03 -14.66 0.99
CA SER A 52 -9.10 -14.24 -0.41
C SER A 52 -8.46 -12.87 -0.62
N VAL A 53 -8.00 -12.62 -1.84
CA VAL A 53 -7.58 -11.29 -2.30
C VAL A 53 -8.76 -10.45 -2.81
N TYR A 54 -9.95 -11.05 -2.90
CA TYR A 54 -11.17 -10.39 -3.37
C TYR A 54 -12.06 -9.95 -2.22
N GLY A 55 -12.76 -8.83 -2.42
CA GLY A 55 -13.66 -8.25 -1.44
C GLY A 55 -14.68 -7.33 -2.07
N PRO A 56 -15.82 -7.10 -1.39
CA PRO A 56 -16.86 -6.25 -1.91
C PRO A 56 -16.60 -4.76 -1.68
N ASN A 57 -15.53 -4.39 -0.94
CA ASN A 57 -15.07 -3.00 -0.83
C ASN A 57 -13.56 -2.96 -0.51
N ILE A 58 -12.75 -2.82 -1.56
CA ILE A 58 -11.29 -2.92 -1.51
C ILE A 58 -10.64 -1.65 -2.10
N SER A 59 -9.53 -1.24 -1.50
CA SER A 59 -8.83 0.00 -1.90
C SER A 59 -7.31 -0.17 -1.90
N ASP A 60 -6.68 0.30 -2.98
CA ASP A 60 -5.23 0.43 -3.09
C ASP A 60 -4.83 1.84 -2.66
N LEU A 61 -4.04 1.94 -1.57
CA LEU A 61 -3.44 3.18 -1.10
C LEU A 61 -1.96 3.23 -1.46
N THR A 62 -1.50 4.36 -2.01
CA THR A 62 -0.10 4.60 -2.40
C THR A 62 0.29 6.05 -2.12
N LEU A 63 1.59 6.31 -2.17
CA LEU A 63 2.16 7.65 -2.15
C LEU A 63 2.76 7.97 -3.51
N LEU A 64 2.61 9.21 -3.97
CA LEU A 64 3.13 9.65 -5.26
C LEU A 64 4.03 10.87 -5.08
N VAL A 65 5.25 10.78 -5.63
CA VAL A 65 6.19 11.91 -5.78
C VAL A 65 6.64 11.95 -7.22
N ALA A 66 6.40 13.06 -7.91
CA ALA A 66 6.69 13.20 -9.35
C ALA A 66 6.18 12.00 -10.17
N GLU A 67 4.95 11.54 -9.88
CA GLU A 67 4.34 10.35 -10.49
C GLU A 67 5.08 9.02 -10.24
N VAL A 68 5.94 8.94 -9.23
CA VAL A 68 6.60 7.69 -8.82
C VAL A 68 6.01 7.22 -7.50
N ARG A 69 5.68 5.92 -7.41
CA ARG A 69 5.20 5.30 -6.17
C ARG A 69 6.31 5.22 -5.14
N MET A 70 6.03 5.72 -3.94
CA MET A 70 7.00 5.72 -2.86
C MET A 70 6.79 4.54 -1.88
N PRO A 71 7.85 4.08 -1.18
CA PRO A 71 7.79 2.92 -0.29
C PRO A 71 6.96 3.17 0.97
N LEU A 72 6.22 2.14 1.38
CA LEU A 72 5.46 2.09 2.61
C LEU A 72 5.87 0.86 3.43
N PHE A 73 6.29 1.09 4.68
CA PHE A 73 6.45 0.04 5.68
C PHE A 73 5.11 -0.17 6.39
N ARG A 74 4.60 -1.41 6.36
CA ARG A 74 3.35 -1.79 7.03
C ARG A 74 3.32 -3.27 7.35
N HIS A 75 2.28 -3.72 8.05
CA HIS A 75 1.99 -5.15 8.12
C HIS A 75 1.64 -5.73 6.73
N PRO A 76 1.93 -7.02 6.45
CA PRO A 76 1.71 -7.61 5.13
C PRO A 76 0.28 -7.47 4.59
N ASN A 77 0.14 -7.14 3.31
CA ASN A 77 -1.14 -6.96 2.62
C ASN A 77 -2.08 -8.18 2.68
N PHE A 78 -1.52 -9.39 2.56
CA PHE A 78 -2.30 -10.64 2.63
C PHE A 78 -2.81 -10.95 4.03
N ALA A 79 -2.13 -10.42 5.06
CA ALA A 79 -2.60 -10.54 6.43
C ALA A 79 -3.56 -9.41 6.80
N ASP A 80 -3.45 -8.22 6.21
CA ASP A 80 -4.26 -7.03 6.53
C ASP A 80 -4.61 -6.90 8.04
N TYR A 81 -3.56 -6.91 8.86
CA TYR A 81 -3.73 -6.75 10.30
C TYR A 81 -4.22 -5.34 10.62
N SER A 82 -5.19 -5.27 11.53
CA SER A 82 -5.93 -4.06 11.85
C SER A 82 -6.39 -4.05 13.31
N TRP A 83 -6.68 -2.85 13.77
CA TRP A 83 -7.10 -2.52 15.13
C TRP A 83 -8.53 -2.00 15.12
N ASP A 84 -9.29 -2.24 16.19
CA ASP A 84 -10.59 -1.59 16.35
C ASP A 84 -10.45 -0.52 17.42
N VAL A 85 -10.73 0.72 17.03
CA VAL A 85 -10.59 1.88 17.91
C VAL A 85 -11.94 2.58 18.01
N PRO A 86 -12.45 2.87 19.22
CA PRO A 86 -13.66 3.66 19.39
C PRO A 86 -13.58 4.99 18.63
N MET A 87 -14.60 5.30 17.84
CA MET A 87 -14.57 6.50 16.99
C MET A 87 -14.56 7.80 17.80
N ASP A 88 -15.03 7.76 19.05
CA ASP A 88 -14.93 8.87 20.00
C ASP A 88 -13.50 9.16 20.46
N LYS A 89 -12.60 8.17 20.40
CA LYS A 89 -11.18 8.31 20.75
C LYS A 89 -10.32 8.75 19.56
N ILE A 90 -10.90 8.96 18.39
CA ILE A 90 -10.19 9.39 17.17
C ILE A 90 -10.48 10.88 16.94
N PRO A 91 -9.60 11.80 17.34
CA PRO A 91 -9.77 13.22 17.19
C PRO A 91 -9.39 13.68 15.78
N LEU A 92 -10.15 14.65 15.27
CA LEU A 92 -10.00 15.30 14.00
C LEU A 92 -10.03 16.81 14.19
N VAL A 93 -9.19 17.52 13.45
CA VAL A 93 -9.17 18.99 13.45
C VAL A 93 -10.12 19.51 12.37
N VAL A 94 -10.96 20.48 12.71
CA VAL A 94 -11.92 21.13 11.79
C VAL A 94 -11.84 22.65 11.93
N GLY A 95 -12.44 23.38 10.99
CA GLY A 95 -12.42 24.84 10.87
C GLY A 95 -11.65 25.31 9.63
N ASN A 96 -10.83 24.44 9.04
CA ASN A 96 -10.08 24.72 7.82
C ASN A 96 -10.95 24.86 6.57
N GLU A 97 -12.16 24.29 6.58
CA GLU A 97 -13.08 24.31 5.45
C GLU A 97 -13.53 25.73 5.06
N ASN A 98 -13.57 26.64 6.03
CA ASN A 98 -14.03 28.03 5.90
C ASN A 98 -13.06 29.03 6.57
N GLY A 99 -11.87 28.57 6.98
CA GLY A 99 -10.85 29.41 7.63
C GLY A 99 -11.21 29.90 9.03
N THR A 100 -12.13 29.22 9.73
CA THR A 100 -12.46 29.52 11.13
C THR A 100 -11.43 28.95 12.11
N THR A 101 -11.56 29.31 13.39
CA THR A 101 -10.67 28.82 14.45
C THR A 101 -10.68 27.29 14.50
N LEU A 102 -9.48 26.70 14.43
CA LEU A 102 -9.31 25.26 14.46
C LEU A 102 -9.76 24.69 15.80
N LYS A 103 -10.51 23.59 15.76
CA LYS A 103 -10.96 22.86 16.95
C LYS A 103 -10.89 21.36 16.72
N SER A 104 -10.76 20.61 17.81
CA SER A 104 -10.77 19.16 17.81
C SER A 104 -12.19 18.61 18.03
N VAL A 105 -12.58 17.63 17.23
CA VAL A 105 -13.83 16.86 17.37
C VAL A 105 -13.53 15.38 17.18
N SER A 106 -14.32 14.48 17.77
CA SER A 106 -14.16 13.05 17.48
C SER A 106 -14.60 12.69 16.06
N LEU A 107 -14.13 11.57 15.52
CA LEU A 107 -14.56 11.05 14.23
C LEU A 107 -16.07 10.74 14.22
N ALA A 108 -16.61 10.23 15.33
CA ALA A 108 -18.06 10.03 15.47
C ALA A 108 -18.83 11.34 15.31
N ASN A 109 -18.43 12.39 16.05
CA ASN A 109 -19.03 13.72 15.94
C ASN A 109 -18.84 14.35 14.56
N TYR A 110 -17.67 14.16 13.95
CA TYR A 110 -17.40 14.63 12.59
C TYR A 110 -18.37 14.04 11.56
N LEU A 111 -18.60 12.72 11.61
CA LEU A 111 -19.50 12.06 10.67
C LEU A 111 -20.97 12.38 10.96
N ASN A 112 -21.33 12.56 12.24
CA ASN A 112 -22.67 12.96 12.63
C ASN A 112 -23.00 14.36 12.11
N ASP A 113 -22.06 15.28 12.28
CA ASP A 113 -22.18 16.69 11.93
C ASP A 113 -21.52 17.04 10.60
N ILE A 114 -21.33 16.06 9.70
CA ILE A 114 -20.52 16.21 8.49
C ILE A 114 -21.02 17.34 7.57
N SER A 115 -22.30 17.67 7.66
CA SER A 115 -22.94 18.79 6.96
C SER A 115 -22.29 20.13 7.25
N LYS A 116 -21.79 20.33 8.49
CA LYS A 116 -21.11 21.57 8.92
C LYS A 116 -19.79 21.80 8.19
N TYR A 117 -19.14 20.72 7.72
CA TYR A 117 -17.77 20.77 7.18
C TYR A 117 -17.69 20.59 5.66
N THR A 118 -18.74 20.03 5.05
CA THR A 118 -18.66 19.53 3.66
C THR A 118 -19.76 20.05 2.73
N GLY A 119 -20.83 20.64 3.26
CA GLY A 119 -22.03 21.00 2.48
C GLY A 119 -22.96 19.82 2.17
N LEU A 120 -22.67 18.62 2.68
CA LEU A 120 -23.60 17.49 2.64
C LEU A 120 -24.85 17.78 3.47
N LYS A 121 -25.99 17.20 3.08
CA LYS A 121 -27.26 17.41 3.78
C LYS A 121 -27.54 16.38 4.88
N LYS A 122 -27.04 15.16 4.72
CA LYS A 122 -27.30 14.03 5.63
C LYS A 122 -26.03 13.67 6.42
N SER A 123 -26.24 13.20 7.65
CA SER A 123 -25.20 12.54 8.45
C SER A 123 -24.70 11.28 7.74
N LEU A 124 -23.42 10.97 7.91
CA LEU A 124 -22.83 9.69 7.50
C LEU A 124 -22.47 8.80 8.70
N TYR A 125 -22.86 9.20 9.91
CA TYR A 125 -22.70 8.39 11.12
C TYR A 125 -23.88 7.42 11.28
N CYS A 126 -23.60 6.13 11.45
CA CYS A 126 -24.60 5.12 11.78
C CYS A 126 -24.38 4.62 13.23
N PRO A 127 -25.16 5.06 14.23
CA PRO A 127 -24.95 4.69 15.64
C PRO A 127 -24.98 3.18 15.90
N LYS A 128 -25.72 2.41 15.09
CA LYS A 128 -25.79 0.95 15.19
C LYS A 128 -24.52 0.25 14.72
N ARG A 129 -23.68 0.93 13.93
CA ARG A 129 -22.51 0.35 13.26
C ARG A 129 -21.20 1.00 13.69
N ASP A 130 -21.19 2.31 13.80
CA ASP A 130 -20.01 3.17 13.91
C ASP A 130 -19.61 3.38 15.38
N SER A 131 -19.53 2.30 16.15
CA SER A 131 -18.93 2.34 17.50
C SER A 131 -17.41 2.43 17.42
N HIS A 132 -16.82 1.67 16.50
CA HIS A 132 -15.38 1.59 16.27
C HIS A 132 -15.05 1.80 14.79
N ALA A 133 -13.87 2.34 14.52
CA ALA A 133 -13.26 2.35 13.21
C ALA A 133 -12.22 1.23 13.10
N LEU A 134 -12.09 0.71 11.88
CA LEU A 134 -11.07 -0.26 11.49
C LEU A 134 -9.78 0.50 11.20
N VAL A 135 -8.77 0.37 12.04
CA VAL A 135 -7.53 1.17 11.98
C VAL A 135 -6.33 0.35 11.53
N SER A 136 -5.48 0.94 10.70
CA SER A 136 -4.16 0.43 10.32
C SER A 136 -3.14 1.56 10.38
N ALA A 137 -1.85 1.23 10.30
CA ALA A 137 -0.79 2.23 10.23
C ALA A 137 0.34 1.86 9.27
N GLN A 138 1.01 2.89 8.77
CA GLN A 138 2.06 2.82 7.77
C GLN A 138 3.15 3.86 8.06
N SER A 139 4.41 3.50 7.82
CA SER A 139 5.51 4.46 7.77
C SER A 139 5.93 4.68 6.31
N CYS A 140 5.87 5.93 5.88
CA CYS A 140 5.91 6.39 4.51
C CYS A 140 7.25 7.05 4.21
N PHE A 141 7.94 6.65 3.14
CA PHE A 141 9.29 7.16 2.84
C PHE A 141 9.26 8.14 1.67
N LEU A 142 9.75 9.36 1.88
CA LEU A 142 9.76 10.42 0.86
C LEU A 142 11.18 10.85 0.46
N PRO A 143 11.40 11.20 -0.82
CA PRO A 143 12.70 11.58 -1.35
C PRO A 143 12.99 13.05 -1.11
N VAL A 144 13.67 13.38 0.00
CA VAL A 144 14.11 14.76 0.28
C VAL A 144 15.63 14.81 0.13
N PRO A 145 16.18 15.82 -0.58
CA PRO A 145 17.63 15.99 -0.75
C PRO A 145 18.40 15.87 0.58
N PRO A 146 19.68 15.46 0.56
CA PRO A 146 20.47 15.30 1.78
C PRO A 146 20.55 16.62 2.55
N LYS A 147 20.88 16.54 3.85
CA LYS A 147 21.27 17.70 4.64
C LYS A 147 22.42 18.40 3.91
N GLN A 148 22.15 19.55 3.30
CA GLN A 148 23.25 20.36 2.80
C GLN A 148 23.97 20.92 4.02
N THR A 149 25.27 20.63 4.18
CA THR A 149 26.11 21.45 5.05
C THR A 149 25.98 22.88 4.53
N PRO A 150 25.54 23.86 5.35
CA PRO A 150 25.55 25.25 4.92
C PRO A 150 26.98 25.56 4.49
N ALA A 151 27.19 25.89 3.22
CA ALA A 151 28.41 26.57 2.84
C ALA A 151 28.32 27.94 3.51
N VAL A 152 28.89 28.07 4.70
CA VAL A 152 29.02 29.35 5.40
C VAL A 152 30.06 30.16 4.62
N TYR A 153 29.63 30.76 3.53
CA TYR A 153 30.31 31.90 2.93
C TYR A 153 29.61 33.15 3.45
N PHE A 154 30.35 33.93 4.25
CA PHE A 154 30.08 35.33 4.60
C PHE A 154 28.60 35.76 4.54
N GLY A 155 27.82 35.44 5.56
CA GLY A 155 26.48 36.03 5.76
C GLY A 155 25.38 35.55 4.81
N ALA A 156 25.60 34.51 3.99
CA ALA A 156 24.56 33.94 3.14
C ALA A 156 23.67 32.94 3.92
N THR A 157 22.36 33.05 3.68
CA THR A 157 21.31 32.13 4.14
C THR A 157 21.69 30.67 3.84
N PRO A 158 21.45 29.70 4.75
CA PRO A 158 21.69 28.29 4.45
C PRO A 158 20.99 27.92 3.12
N PRO A 159 21.62 27.09 2.27
CA PRO A 159 21.04 26.75 0.99
C PRO A 159 19.67 26.12 1.21
N ILE A 160 18.69 26.60 0.43
CA ILE A 160 17.29 26.22 0.56
C ILE A 160 17.20 24.72 0.33
N GLN A 161 16.77 23.99 1.36
CA GLN A 161 16.39 22.60 1.19
C GLN A 161 14.94 22.59 0.75
N ASP A 162 14.72 22.43 -0.54
CA ASP A 162 13.37 22.47 -1.10
C ASP A 162 12.55 21.29 -0.56
N PRO A 163 11.37 21.58 0.03
CA PRO A 163 10.47 20.54 0.48
C PRO A 163 9.98 19.72 -0.70
N THR A 164 9.77 18.43 -0.48
CA THR A 164 9.29 17.54 -1.53
C THR A 164 7.77 17.53 -1.59
N LYS A 165 7.22 17.94 -2.74
CA LYS A 165 5.80 17.84 -3.02
C LYS A 165 5.38 16.40 -3.26
N PHE A 166 4.33 15.96 -2.58
CA PHE A 166 3.79 14.61 -2.70
C PHE A 166 2.27 14.58 -2.60
N TYR A 167 1.70 13.44 -2.99
CA TYR A 167 0.28 13.15 -2.85
C TYR A 167 0.09 11.80 -2.18
N VAL A 168 -0.89 11.72 -1.30
CA VAL A 168 -1.53 10.44 -0.97
C VAL A 168 -2.47 10.12 -2.12
N SER A 169 -2.42 8.89 -2.64
CA SER A 169 -3.29 8.47 -3.73
C SER A 169 -3.99 7.17 -3.39
N ILE A 170 -5.28 7.10 -3.71
CA ILE A 170 -6.12 5.95 -3.40
C ILE A 170 -6.96 5.56 -4.61
N TYR A 171 -7.08 4.26 -4.85
CA TYR A 171 -7.96 3.67 -5.84
C TYR A 171 -8.96 2.76 -5.15
N ASN A 172 -10.26 2.96 -5.38
CA ASN A 172 -11.28 2.04 -4.91
C ASN A 172 -11.85 1.26 -6.10
N TYR A 173 -11.88 -0.07 -5.98
CA TYR A 173 -12.27 -0.94 -7.09
C TYR A 173 -13.77 -0.86 -7.42
N GLN A 174 -14.60 -0.53 -6.42
CA GLN A 174 -16.06 -0.43 -6.55
C GLN A 174 -16.55 0.94 -6.99
N SER A 175 -15.72 1.98 -6.89
CA SER A 175 -16.03 3.29 -7.48
C SER A 175 -16.07 3.22 -9.01
N THR A 176 -16.79 4.15 -9.62
CA THR A 176 -16.84 4.39 -11.07
C THR A 176 -16.42 5.83 -11.37
N THR A 177 -16.49 6.23 -12.64
CA THR A 177 -16.21 7.62 -13.05
C THR A 177 -17.28 8.59 -12.57
N THR A 178 -18.49 8.11 -12.23
CA THR A 178 -19.65 8.95 -11.87
C THR A 178 -20.17 8.71 -10.47
N HIS A 179 -19.89 7.53 -9.88
CA HIS A 179 -20.37 7.13 -8.57
C HIS A 179 -19.21 6.65 -7.72
N SER A 180 -19.25 6.95 -6.43
CA SER A 180 -18.18 6.62 -5.50
C SER A 180 -18.67 5.65 -4.45
N ALA A 181 -17.94 4.55 -4.24
CA ALA A 181 -18.24 3.60 -3.18
C ALA A 181 -17.66 4.04 -1.82
N VAL A 182 -16.83 5.10 -1.81
CA VAL A 182 -16.10 5.56 -0.62
C VAL A 182 -15.93 7.08 -0.67
N LEU A 183 -16.33 7.75 0.41
CA LEU A 183 -15.87 9.10 0.71
C LEU A 183 -14.51 9.01 1.41
N ALA A 184 -13.48 9.65 0.85
CA ALA A 184 -12.18 9.76 1.50
C ALA A 184 -12.08 11.07 2.27
N ILE A 185 -11.70 11.00 3.54
CA ILE A 185 -11.38 12.16 4.37
C ILE A 185 -9.89 12.11 4.68
N VAL A 186 -9.16 13.17 4.36
CA VAL A 186 -7.79 13.35 4.82
C VAL A 186 -7.80 14.27 6.03
N ALA A 187 -7.12 13.88 7.11
CA ALA A 187 -7.02 14.65 8.33
C ALA A 187 -5.55 14.90 8.71
N THR A 188 -5.26 16.12 9.14
CA THR A 188 -3.95 16.58 9.62
C THR A 188 -4.14 17.51 10.82
N SER A 189 -3.05 17.96 11.45
CA SER A 189 -3.09 18.99 12.50
C SER A 189 -3.69 20.32 12.01
N LYS A 190 -3.74 20.52 10.70
CA LYS A 190 -4.25 21.73 10.04
C LYS A 190 -5.73 21.66 9.70
N GLY A 191 -6.39 20.51 9.88
CA GLY A 191 -7.80 20.33 9.53
C GLY A 191 -8.14 19.02 8.82
N THR A 192 -9.31 18.98 8.18
CA THR A 192 -9.85 17.81 7.45
C THR A 192 -10.29 18.14 6.03
N SER A 193 -10.37 17.14 5.15
CA SER A 193 -10.75 17.35 3.74
C SER A 193 -11.46 16.13 3.18
N ALA A 194 -12.78 16.25 2.96
CA ALA A 194 -13.61 15.17 2.44
C ALA A 194 -13.75 15.28 0.91
N GLN A 195 -13.48 14.20 0.18
CA GLN A 195 -13.61 14.14 -1.28
C GLN A 195 -14.07 12.76 -1.75
N LEU A 196 -14.86 12.72 -2.82
CA LEU A 196 -15.30 11.46 -3.42
C LEU A 196 -14.15 10.80 -4.18
N LEU A 197 -14.07 9.46 -4.08
CA LEU A 197 -13.15 8.65 -4.87
C LEU A 197 -13.83 8.20 -6.16
N LEU A 198 -13.44 8.79 -7.28
CA LEU A 198 -13.92 8.45 -8.61
C LEU A 198 -12.79 7.83 -9.43
N LYS A 199 -13.14 6.93 -10.35
CA LYS A 199 -12.17 6.42 -11.31
C LYS A 199 -11.80 7.52 -12.30
N THR A 200 -10.51 7.74 -12.50
CA THR A 200 -9.99 8.65 -13.53
C THR A 200 -9.83 7.86 -14.84
N GLN A 201 -10.26 8.43 -15.97
CA GLN A 201 -10.21 7.72 -17.26
C GLN A 201 -8.79 7.66 -17.86
N ASN A 202 -7.88 8.56 -17.42
CA ASN A 202 -6.61 8.84 -18.13
C ASN A 202 -5.36 8.83 -17.24
N GLY A 203 -5.37 8.12 -16.10
CA GLY A 203 -4.20 8.03 -15.22
C GLY A 203 -3.22 6.93 -15.63
N VAL A 204 -1.93 7.26 -15.77
CA VAL A 204 -0.83 6.26 -15.83
C VAL A 204 -0.81 5.39 -14.56
N PHE A 205 -1.37 5.92 -13.47
CA PHE A 205 -1.61 5.23 -12.20
C PHE A 205 -3.11 5.19 -11.96
N ALA A 206 -3.64 4.02 -11.57
CA ALA A 206 -5.08 3.83 -11.43
C ALA A 206 -5.73 4.71 -10.34
N GLY A 207 -4.99 5.24 -9.36
CA GLY A 207 -5.53 5.95 -8.20
C GLY A 207 -5.80 7.45 -8.38
N GLN A 208 -6.74 7.98 -7.60
CA GLN A 208 -7.01 9.41 -7.46
C GLN A 208 -6.06 10.02 -6.44
N LYS A 209 -5.51 11.22 -6.72
CA LYS A 209 -4.74 12.01 -5.75
C LYS A 209 -5.68 12.66 -4.74
N LEU A 210 -5.35 12.55 -3.46
CA LEU A 210 -6.08 13.21 -2.39
C LEU A 210 -5.47 14.59 -2.12
N TYR A 211 -6.34 15.58 -2.09
CA TYR A 211 -6.00 16.97 -1.79
C TYR A 211 -6.42 17.36 -0.38
N PHE A 212 -5.76 18.39 0.15
CA PHE A 212 -6.18 19.10 1.36
C PHE A 212 -6.96 20.37 0.99
N ASN A 213 -8.07 20.62 1.69
CA ASN A 213 -8.91 21.80 1.60
C ASN A 213 -8.41 22.86 2.57
N SER A 214 -8.03 24.02 2.04
CA SER A 214 -7.74 25.21 2.84
C SER A 214 -8.66 26.32 2.38
N ASN A 215 -9.75 26.56 3.12
CA ASN A 215 -10.76 27.57 2.83
C ASN A 215 -11.26 27.55 1.38
N GLY A 216 -11.62 26.36 0.88
CA GLY A 216 -12.11 26.14 -0.48
C GLY A 216 -11.02 26.00 -1.55
N SER A 217 -9.74 26.13 -1.21
CA SER A 217 -8.61 25.89 -2.11
C SER A 217 -8.05 24.49 -1.93
N LYS A 218 -7.66 23.83 -3.04
CA LYS A 218 -7.04 22.49 -3.00
C LYS A 218 -5.52 22.59 -2.98
N HIS A 219 -4.89 21.87 -2.06
CA HIS A 219 -3.44 21.88 -1.85
C HIS A 219 -2.89 20.45 -1.85
N ALA A 220 -1.70 20.29 -2.43
CA ALA A 220 -0.86 19.10 -2.24
C ALA A 220 -0.13 19.18 -0.89
N PHE A 221 0.59 18.12 -0.53
CA PHE A 221 1.41 18.08 0.67
C PHE A 221 2.88 18.34 0.34
N LEU A 222 3.58 18.96 1.28
CA LEU A 222 5.02 19.18 1.26
C LEU A 222 5.65 18.43 2.43
N ALA A 223 6.76 17.75 2.17
CA ALA A 223 7.56 17.10 3.21
C ALA A 223 8.94 17.75 3.30
N GLN A 224 9.32 18.16 4.51
CA GLN A 224 10.65 18.68 4.83
C GLN A 224 11.29 17.87 5.95
N ARG A 225 12.62 17.95 6.06
CA ARG A 225 13.36 17.33 7.17
C ARG A 225 13.02 17.99 8.49
N LEU A 226 12.78 17.19 9.54
CA LEU A 226 12.55 17.70 10.88
C LEU A 226 13.72 18.54 11.38
N THR A 227 14.96 18.12 11.12
CA THR A 227 16.13 18.92 11.53
C THR A 227 16.17 20.29 10.87
N TYR A 228 15.77 20.41 9.60
CA TYR A 228 15.70 21.70 8.90
C TYR A 228 14.57 22.58 9.46
N ASP A 229 13.39 22.00 9.69
CA ASP A 229 12.27 22.68 10.37
C ASP A 229 12.69 23.26 11.73
N ARG A 230 13.40 22.47 12.53
CA ARG A 230 13.94 22.88 13.83
C ARG A 230 14.90 24.07 13.70
N ILE A 231 15.83 24.03 12.73
CA ILE A 231 16.74 25.15 12.46
C ILE A 231 15.97 26.42 12.12
N LEU A 232 14.96 26.35 11.25
CA LEU A 232 14.13 27.51 10.88
C LEU A 232 13.37 28.12 12.07
N ARG A 233 12.99 27.29 13.04
CA ARG A 233 12.36 27.74 14.30
C ARG A 233 13.37 28.22 15.36
N GLY A 234 14.67 28.19 15.07
CA GLY A 234 15.72 28.59 16.01
C GLY A 234 16.04 27.55 17.09
N GLU A 235 15.68 26.29 16.88
CA GLU A 235 15.99 25.20 17.80
C GLU A 235 17.49 24.84 17.74
N LYS A 236 18.12 24.69 18.92
CA LYS A 236 19.56 24.39 19.02
C LYS A 236 19.83 22.90 19.17
N ASP A 237 18.95 22.16 19.86
CA ASP A 237 19.07 20.71 19.99
C ASP A 237 18.23 20.02 18.91
N LEU A 238 18.91 19.62 17.84
CA LEU A 238 18.30 18.92 16.70
C LEU A 238 18.07 17.43 16.96
N THR A 239 18.62 16.88 18.04
CA THR A 239 18.64 15.43 18.32
C THR A 239 17.55 14.99 19.30
N LYS A 240 16.94 15.93 20.01
CA LYS A 240 15.87 15.62 20.97
C LYS A 240 14.71 14.85 20.33
N PRO A 241 13.99 14.02 21.10
CA PRO A 241 12.76 13.37 20.65
C PRO A 241 11.74 14.38 20.09
N MET A 242 10.85 13.91 19.21
CA MET A 242 9.82 14.77 18.65
C MET A 242 8.86 15.27 19.73
N THR A 243 8.53 16.56 19.67
CA THR A 243 7.47 17.14 20.51
C THR A 243 6.10 16.57 20.12
N ALA A 244 5.07 16.83 20.95
CA ALA A 244 3.71 16.45 20.59
C ALA A 244 3.29 17.10 19.26
N GLU A 245 3.54 18.41 19.09
CA GLU A 245 3.26 19.17 17.87
C GLU A 245 3.98 18.62 16.65
N GLU A 246 5.28 18.32 16.77
CA GLU A 246 6.08 17.73 15.69
C GLU A 246 5.49 16.38 15.25
N ARG A 247 5.00 15.57 16.20
CA ARG A 247 4.32 14.29 15.89
C ARG A 247 2.99 14.50 15.15
N GLN A 248 2.22 15.53 15.50
CA GLN A 248 0.98 15.86 14.77
C GLN A 248 1.29 16.32 13.35
N ASN A 249 2.33 17.14 13.19
CA ASN A 249 2.80 17.63 11.91
C ASN A 249 3.54 16.58 11.07
N ASN A 250 3.80 15.39 11.63
CA ASN A 250 4.38 14.25 10.93
C ASN A 250 3.32 13.22 10.46
N ALA A 251 2.05 13.42 10.78
CA ALA A 251 1.01 12.45 10.50
C ALA A 251 -0.03 12.98 9.50
N ILE A 252 -0.40 12.10 8.55
CA ILE A 252 -1.63 12.24 7.77
C ILE A 252 -2.51 11.03 8.09
N VAL A 253 -3.78 11.28 8.40
CA VAL A 253 -4.76 10.22 8.61
C VAL A 253 -5.70 10.17 7.41
N VAL A 254 -5.82 9.01 6.79
CA VAL A 254 -6.72 8.77 5.65
C VAL A 254 -7.90 7.94 6.15
N ILE A 255 -9.11 8.46 5.98
CA ILE A 255 -10.33 7.83 6.47
C ILE A 255 -11.22 7.53 5.27
N GLN A 256 -11.62 6.27 5.13
CA GLN A 256 -12.54 5.79 4.11
C GLN A 256 -13.90 5.54 4.76
N VAL A 257 -14.91 6.28 4.31
CA VAL A 257 -16.30 6.12 4.73
C VAL A 257 -17.06 5.42 3.60
N PRO A 258 -17.43 4.14 3.75
CA PRO A 258 -18.15 3.40 2.72
C PRO A 258 -19.53 4.02 2.42
N LEU A 259 -19.85 4.15 1.15
CA LEU A 259 -21.08 4.74 0.62
C LEU A 259 -21.90 3.71 -0.16
N LYS A 260 -23.23 3.86 -0.12
CA LYS A 260 -24.12 3.01 -0.91
C LYS A 260 -23.97 3.35 -2.39
N MET A 261 -23.76 2.33 -3.20
CA MET A 261 -23.86 2.43 -4.65
C MET A 261 -25.33 2.40 -5.06
N SER A 262 -25.75 3.26 -5.98
CA SER A 262 -27.11 3.26 -6.52
C SER A 262 -27.41 1.92 -7.22
N ASP A 263 -28.61 1.36 -6.98
CA ASP A 263 -28.99 0.02 -7.46
C ASP A 263 -28.94 -0.10 -9.00
N ASN A 264 -29.10 1.01 -9.73
CA ASN A 264 -29.01 1.07 -11.19
C ASN A 264 -27.63 0.75 -11.77
N LEU A 265 -26.57 0.64 -10.95
CA LEU A 265 -25.21 0.35 -11.40
C LEU A 265 -24.72 -1.06 -11.05
N ARG A 266 -25.50 -1.84 -10.29
CA ARG A 266 -25.17 -3.26 -10.11
C ARG A 266 -25.30 -4.04 -11.42
N SER A 267 -26.12 -3.55 -12.36
CA SER A 267 -26.29 -4.16 -13.68
C SER A 267 -25.25 -3.74 -14.73
N SER A 268 -24.43 -2.72 -14.48
CA SER A 268 -23.50 -2.16 -15.50
C SER A 268 -22.05 -2.66 -15.41
N HIS A 269 -21.70 -3.44 -14.38
CA HIS A 269 -20.35 -4.05 -14.29
C HIS A 269 -20.16 -5.28 -15.19
N LEU A 270 -21.20 -5.70 -15.92
CA LEU A 270 -21.17 -6.84 -16.87
C LEU A 270 -21.01 -6.42 -18.35
N LEU A 271 -20.91 -5.14 -18.67
CA LEU A 271 -20.81 -4.66 -20.07
C LEU A 271 -19.69 -3.63 -20.23
N SER A 272 -18.44 -4.07 -20.03
CA SER A 272 -17.25 -3.40 -20.58
C SER A 272 -16.23 -4.43 -21.07
N SER A 273 -16.71 -5.43 -21.79
CA SER A 273 -15.92 -6.04 -22.86
C SER A 273 -16.82 -6.06 -24.10
N ALA A 274 -16.29 -5.58 -25.21
CA ALA A 274 -17.03 -5.23 -26.41
C ALA A 274 -17.76 -6.43 -27.04
N SER A 275 -18.92 -6.10 -27.62
CA SER A 275 -19.87 -6.93 -28.33
C SER A 275 -19.30 -7.80 -29.46
N PHE A 276 -19.83 -9.01 -29.60
CA PHE A 276 -20.28 -9.53 -30.90
C PHE A 276 -21.67 -10.14 -30.70
N GLY A 277 -22.63 -9.67 -31.50
CA GLY A 277 -24.05 -9.90 -31.29
C GLY A 277 -24.56 -11.22 -31.83
N SER A 278 -25.69 -11.67 -31.28
CA SER A 278 -26.77 -12.28 -32.04
C SER A 278 -28.04 -12.29 -31.19
N SER A 279 -29.09 -11.72 -31.80
CA SER A 279 -30.48 -11.62 -31.37
C SER A 279 -31.23 -12.95 -31.38
N GLY A 280 -32.16 -13.16 -30.44
CA GLY A 280 -33.22 -14.18 -30.54
C GLY A 280 -33.99 -14.41 -29.23
N PRO A 281 -35.30 -14.75 -29.25
CA PRO A 281 -36.26 -14.14 -28.33
C PRO A 281 -36.75 -14.98 -27.14
N LYS A 282 -37.35 -14.23 -26.21
CA LYS A 282 -38.19 -14.54 -25.05
C LYS A 282 -39.00 -15.85 -25.10
N SER A 283 -39.11 -16.51 -23.95
CA SER A 283 -40.32 -17.26 -23.57
C SER A 283 -40.52 -17.21 -22.05
N SER A 284 -41.73 -16.80 -21.70
CA SER A 284 -42.35 -16.65 -20.38
C SER A 284 -42.99 -17.96 -19.90
N THR A 285 -42.92 -18.31 -18.60
CA THR A 285 -44.10 -18.82 -17.85
C THR A 285 -43.85 -18.98 -16.33
N THR A 286 -44.64 -18.22 -15.56
CA THR A 286 -45.50 -18.61 -14.41
C THR A 286 -45.02 -19.59 -13.32
N SER A 287 -44.73 -19.01 -12.15
CA SER A 287 -45.40 -19.20 -10.84
C SER A 287 -46.07 -20.52 -10.47
N PHE A 288 -45.72 -21.06 -9.29
CA PHE A 288 -46.56 -21.58 -8.18
C PHE A 288 -45.54 -21.89 -7.04
N GLY A 289 -45.58 -21.42 -5.78
CA GLY A 289 -46.69 -21.21 -4.86
C GLY A 289 -46.84 -22.47 -3.99
N VAL A 290 -46.43 -22.44 -2.70
CA VAL A 290 -47.07 -23.10 -1.52
C VAL A 290 -46.10 -23.27 -0.32
N PHE A 291 -46.48 -22.58 0.77
CA PHE A 291 -46.46 -22.89 2.22
C PHE A 291 -45.21 -23.44 2.95
N GLY A 292 -44.86 -22.72 4.05
CA GLY A 292 -44.15 -23.25 5.22
C GLY A 292 -45.07 -24.14 6.11
N PRO A 293 -44.79 -24.40 7.41
CA PRO A 293 -44.14 -23.47 8.35
C PRO A 293 -43.31 -24.10 9.52
N THR A 294 -42.87 -23.22 10.44
CA THR A 294 -42.66 -23.42 11.91
C THR A 294 -41.54 -24.32 12.44
N ASN A 295 -41.00 -24.16 13.65
CA ASN A 295 -40.65 -23.06 14.58
C ASN A 295 -40.11 -23.78 15.84
N SER A 296 -38.96 -23.39 16.41
CA SER A 296 -38.66 -23.45 17.87
C SER A 296 -37.25 -22.86 18.13
N THR A 297 -37.01 -21.71 18.77
CA THR A 297 -37.11 -21.34 20.22
C THR A 297 -36.44 -22.35 21.16
N GLN A 298 -35.51 -22.06 22.09
CA GLN A 298 -34.77 -20.87 22.56
C GLN A 298 -33.74 -21.37 23.67
N PRO A 299 -33.08 -20.57 24.56
CA PRO A 299 -31.61 -20.60 24.80
C PRO A 299 -31.17 -20.95 26.27
N PRO A 300 -30.29 -20.20 26.98
CA PRO A 300 -28.80 -20.29 27.09
C PRO A 300 -28.29 -20.49 28.55
N ILE A 301 -26.96 -20.66 28.76
CA ILE A 301 -26.32 -20.62 30.11
C ILE A 301 -24.97 -19.87 30.11
N TYR A 302 -24.71 -19.16 31.23
CA TYR A 302 -23.74 -18.11 31.58
C TYR A 302 -22.27 -18.49 31.89
N GLY A 303 -21.34 -17.54 31.60
CA GLY A 303 -20.20 -17.03 32.43
C GLY A 303 -18.92 -17.88 32.65
N PRO A 304 -17.79 -17.33 33.19
CA PRO A 304 -17.50 -15.95 33.68
C PRO A 304 -16.13 -15.33 33.28
N GLN A 305 -15.91 -14.08 33.75
CA GLN A 305 -14.79 -13.14 33.52
C GLN A 305 -13.58 -13.33 34.45
N HIS A 306 -12.40 -12.84 34.04
CA HIS A 306 -11.26 -12.54 34.91
C HIS A 306 -10.63 -11.16 34.61
N ASN A 307 -10.08 -10.55 35.66
CA ASN A 307 -9.76 -9.14 35.82
C ASN A 307 -8.25 -8.92 36.10
N SER A 308 -7.72 -7.76 35.65
CA SER A 308 -6.59 -6.94 36.23
C SER A 308 -5.11 -7.30 35.86
N PRO A 309 -4.09 -6.39 36.04
CA PRO A 309 -4.05 -4.91 36.11
C PRO A 309 -2.84 -4.18 35.38
N ASN A 310 -2.99 -2.85 35.19
CA ASN A 310 -2.01 -1.72 35.14
C ASN A 310 -0.62 -1.81 34.47
N CYS A 311 -0.38 -0.99 33.43
CA CYS A 311 0.96 -0.58 32.98
C CYS A 311 0.95 0.81 32.27
N PHE A 312 1.82 1.71 32.73
CA PHE A 312 2.30 3.05 32.28
C PHE A 312 1.49 3.91 31.26
N LYS A 313 1.26 5.18 31.65
CA LYS A 313 0.68 6.26 30.82
C LYS A 313 1.69 6.77 29.78
N GLU A 314 1.68 6.20 28.58
CA GLU A 314 2.28 6.83 27.38
C GLU A 314 1.19 7.49 26.52
N ALA A 315 1.53 8.65 25.94
CA ALA A 315 0.61 9.47 25.17
C ALA A 315 0.16 8.76 23.88
N SER A 316 -1.14 8.91 23.59
CA SER A 316 -1.83 8.29 22.47
C SER A 316 -1.26 8.67 21.09
N PRO A 317 -1.14 7.78 20.08
CA PRO A 317 -1.05 8.15 18.65
C PRO A 317 -2.10 9.17 18.21
N PHE A 318 -3.27 9.19 18.85
CA PHE A 318 -4.34 10.18 18.66
C PHE A 318 -4.19 11.43 19.53
N ALA A 319 -3.26 11.45 20.49
CA ALA A 319 -2.80 12.71 21.10
C ALA A 319 -2.18 13.67 20.05
N ALA A 320 -2.05 13.20 18.81
CA ALA A 320 -1.83 14.00 17.62
C ALA A 320 -2.92 15.06 17.32
N PHE A 321 -4.11 15.02 17.93
CA PHE A 321 -5.14 16.02 17.62
C PHE A 321 -5.93 16.51 18.86
N GLY A 322 -5.38 16.35 20.08
CA GLY A 322 -6.16 16.48 21.32
C GLY A 322 -5.87 17.67 22.24
N GLN A 323 -4.91 18.57 21.94
CA GLN A 323 -4.60 19.68 22.85
C GLN A 323 -4.27 20.97 22.07
N THR A 324 -5.26 21.85 21.93
CA THR A 324 -5.06 23.23 21.51
C THR A 324 -5.67 24.16 22.54
N ASN A 325 -4.83 24.64 23.46
CA ASN A 325 -5.07 25.86 24.23
C ASN A 325 -3.84 26.76 24.08
N THR A 326 -3.55 27.16 22.84
CA THR A 326 -2.65 28.30 22.55
C THR A 326 -3.08 28.93 21.23
N SER A 327 -3.30 30.25 21.25
CA SER A 327 -3.70 31.06 20.11
C SER A 327 -2.61 31.08 19.04
N TYR A 328 -2.93 30.59 17.84
CA TYR A 328 -2.10 30.75 16.64
C TYR A 328 -2.29 32.16 16.06
N GLN A 329 -1.19 32.91 15.90
CA GLN A 329 -1.10 34.14 15.10
C GLN A 329 -0.24 33.84 13.87
N PRO A 330 -0.74 34.01 12.64
CA PRO A 330 0.05 33.78 11.43
C PRO A 330 1.14 34.85 11.26
N PRO A 331 2.34 34.52 10.73
CA PRO A 331 3.36 35.51 10.41
C PRO A 331 2.90 36.47 9.31
N GLN A 332 3.10 37.76 9.53
CA GLN A 332 2.79 38.81 8.54
C GLN A 332 3.71 38.69 7.31
N GLN A 333 3.10 38.80 6.12
CA GLN A 333 3.79 38.88 4.84
C GLN A 333 4.60 40.19 4.77
N ILE A 334 5.92 40.09 4.59
CA ILE A 334 6.76 41.25 4.28
C ILE A 334 6.78 41.42 2.75
N ALA A 335 6.15 42.49 2.27
CA ALA A 335 6.26 42.95 0.90
C ALA A 335 7.63 43.65 0.67
N PRO A 336 8.23 43.55 -0.52
CA PRO A 336 9.51 44.19 -0.81
C PRO A 336 9.28 45.62 -1.30
N ASN A 337 9.64 46.63 -0.49
CA ASN A 337 10.22 47.93 -0.91
C ASN A 337 10.16 49.00 0.20
N SER A 338 11.25 49.79 0.30
CA SER A 338 11.42 51.11 0.98
C SER A 338 12.06 51.15 2.40
N PRO A 339 12.74 52.24 2.79
CA PRO A 339 14.16 52.22 3.19
C PRO A 339 14.38 52.52 4.68
N TYR A 340 15.54 52.10 5.20
CA TYR A 340 15.98 52.33 6.58
C TYR A 340 16.20 53.81 6.92
N PRO A 341 15.86 54.25 8.15
CA PRO A 341 16.48 55.41 8.78
C PRO A 341 17.65 54.99 9.69
N THR A 342 18.61 55.92 9.79
CA THR A 342 19.96 55.79 10.35
C THR A 342 20.15 56.40 11.75
N TYR A 343 21.18 55.89 12.47
CA TYR A 343 22.01 56.49 13.56
C TYR A 343 21.44 56.57 14.99
N PRO A 344 22.27 56.71 16.08
CA PRO A 344 23.74 56.90 16.15
C PRO A 344 24.51 55.99 17.13
N ALA A 345 25.83 56.22 17.19
CA ALA A 345 26.90 55.44 17.82
C ALA A 345 27.32 55.87 19.25
N SER A 346 28.14 54.98 19.87
CA SER A 346 29.21 55.20 20.86
C SER A 346 28.87 55.15 22.36
N PRO A 347 29.85 54.87 23.28
CA PRO A 347 31.31 54.77 23.10
C PRO A 347 32.02 53.51 23.70
N MET A 348 33.28 53.34 23.29
CA MET A 348 34.29 52.39 23.81
C MET A 348 34.99 52.89 25.10
N ALA A 349 35.57 51.96 25.89
CA ALA A 349 36.94 51.96 26.47
C ALA A 349 37.15 50.74 27.42
N PRO A 350 38.34 50.41 27.97
CA PRO A 350 39.48 49.77 27.27
C PRO A 350 40.18 48.60 28.05
N LEU A 351 41.08 47.90 27.34
CA LEU A 351 42.36 47.26 27.72
C LEU A 351 42.55 46.49 29.06
N SER A 352 43.09 45.26 28.97
CA SER A 352 44.43 44.90 29.52
C SER A 352 44.80 43.41 29.33
N SER A 353 46.04 43.18 28.89
CA SER A 353 46.78 41.90 28.99
C SER A 353 47.81 42.00 30.12
N PRO A 354 48.27 40.88 30.69
CA PRO A 354 49.67 40.42 30.50
C PRO A 354 49.74 38.87 30.38
N ALA A 355 50.84 38.14 30.17
CA ALA A 355 52.18 38.24 29.54
C ALA A 355 53.02 37.04 30.11
N PHE A 356 53.76 36.32 29.25
CA PHE A 356 54.96 35.45 29.49
C PHE A 356 54.85 34.16 30.37
N GLN A 357 55.02 32.91 29.88
CA GLN A 357 56.19 32.10 29.37
C GLN A 357 57.08 31.43 30.46
N PRO A 358 57.93 30.39 30.20
CA PRO A 358 57.89 29.22 29.28
C PRO A 358 58.48 27.89 29.90
N PHE A 359 58.51 26.75 29.17
CA PHE A 359 59.55 25.67 29.15
C PHE A 359 59.05 24.51 28.23
N GLY A 360 59.62 24.25 27.04
CA GLY A 360 60.66 23.23 26.73
C GLY A 360 60.04 21.83 26.46
N SER A 361 60.31 21.04 25.41
CA SER A 361 61.38 21.00 24.41
C SER A 361 61.10 19.95 23.30
N LYS A 362 61.52 20.28 22.05
CA LYS A 362 62.22 19.48 21.00
C LYS A 362 61.63 18.17 20.42
N SER A 363 61.32 18.22 19.11
CA SER A 363 62.06 17.63 17.94
C SER A 363 61.07 17.29 16.80
N SER A 364 61.01 17.98 15.64
CA SER A 364 61.93 18.04 14.48
C SER A 364 62.18 16.66 13.84
N PHE A 365 61.87 16.36 12.57
CA PHE A 365 62.29 17.07 11.37
C PHE A 365 61.40 16.76 10.14
N SER A 366 61.44 17.69 9.19
CA SER A 366 60.72 17.75 7.92
C SER A 366 61.74 17.58 6.76
N PRO A 367 61.52 17.96 5.48
CA PRO A 367 61.19 17.06 4.39
C PRO A 367 62.15 17.18 3.16
N SER A 368 61.77 16.54 2.05
CA SER A 368 61.67 17.15 0.70
C SER A 368 62.53 16.61 -0.45
N LYS A 369 61.89 16.72 -1.62
CA LYS A 369 62.38 17.09 -2.97
C LYS A 369 62.67 16.02 -4.03
N SER A 370 61.97 16.28 -5.13
CA SER A 370 62.03 15.82 -6.51
C SER A 370 63.36 16.10 -7.22
N SER A 371 63.70 15.28 -8.21
CA SER A 371 64.65 15.61 -9.29
C SER A 371 64.35 14.79 -10.56
N PHE A 372 64.37 15.48 -11.71
CA PHE A 372 64.28 14.94 -13.08
C PHE A 372 65.63 14.38 -13.55
N GLY A 373 65.62 13.43 -14.49
CA GLY A 373 66.81 13.03 -15.26
C GLY A 373 66.50 12.02 -16.38
N PHE A 374 66.71 12.42 -17.64
CA PHE A 374 66.65 11.60 -18.85
C PHE A 374 67.96 10.83 -19.07
N GLY A 375 67.91 9.65 -19.72
CA GLY A 375 69.09 8.97 -20.28
C GLY A 375 68.79 7.59 -20.85
N ALA A 376 68.86 7.45 -22.17
CA ALA A 376 68.67 6.21 -22.93
C ALA A 376 69.96 5.38 -23.05
N THR A 377 69.86 4.05 -23.27
CA THR A 377 70.69 3.26 -24.23
C THR A 377 70.37 1.74 -24.17
N HIS A 378 69.86 1.23 -25.31
CA HIS A 378 69.88 -0.09 -25.98
C HIS A 378 69.97 -1.50 -25.29
N PRO A 379 69.44 -2.56 -25.96
CA PRO A 379 69.02 -3.86 -25.41
C PRO A 379 70.08 -4.97 -25.63
N PRO A 380 69.99 -6.22 -25.09
CA PRO A 380 69.14 -7.27 -25.71
C PRO A 380 68.69 -8.45 -24.80
N LYS A 381 67.75 -9.24 -25.32
CA LYS A 381 67.66 -10.72 -25.35
C LYS A 381 66.27 -11.25 -25.00
N VAL A 382 65.60 -11.71 -26.05
CA VAL A 382 64.44 -12.57 -26.00
C VAL A 382 64.91 -13.97 -25.62
N SER A 383 64.32 -14.55 -24.58
CA SER A 383 64.38 -15.98 -24.30
C SER A 383 62.97 -16.45 -23.93
N PHE A 384 62.47 -17.40 -24.70
CA PHE A 384 61.20 -18.08 -24.45
C PHE A 384 61.41 -19.10 -23.34
N GLY A 385 60.68 -18.95 -22.24
CA GLY A 385 60.64 -19.91 -21.14
C GLY A 385 59.25 -19.88 -20.49
N PHE A 386 58.54 -20.99 -20.59
CA PHE A 386 57.25 -21.22 -19.93
C PHE A 386 57.40 -21.06 -18.41
N GLY A 387 56.73 -20.05 -17.84
CA GLY A 387 56.68 -19.79 -16.41
C GLY A 387 55.25 -19.49 -15.99
N ALA A 388 54.73 -20.30 -15.08
CA ALA A 388 53.39 -20.23 -14.53
C ALA A 388 53.03 -18.81 -14.06
N THR A 389 51.99 -18.21 -14.64
CA THR A 389 51.40 -16.98 -14.12
C THR A 389 50.68 -17.29 -12.81
N GLN A 390 51.31 -16.89 -11.70
CA GLN A 390 50.61 -16.65 -10.45
C GLN A 390 49.40 -15.76 -10.73
N ASN A 391 48.25 -16.16 -10.19
CA ASN A 391 47.04 -15.34 -10.08
C ASN A 391 47.39 -14.03 -9.36
N GLN A 392 47.75 -12.99 -10.13
CA GLN A 392 47.56 -11.63 -9.66
C GLN A 392 46.06 -11.35 -9.77
N GLN A 393 45.35 -11.58 -8.65
CA GLN A 393 44.06 -10.96 -8.43
C GLN A 393 44.24 -9.47 -8.62
N ILE A 394 43.74 -8.95 -9.74
CA ILE A 394 43.42 -7.53 -9.86
C ILE A 394 42.31 -7.32 -8.83
N SER A 395 42.71 -6.89 -7.63
CA SER A 395 41.78 -6.40 -6.62
C SER A 395 41.10 -5.18 -7.21
N LEU A 396 39.88 -5.40 -7.71
CA LEU A 396 38.95 -4.33 -8.04
C LEU A 396 38.89 -3.39 -6.81
N PRO A 397 38.92 -2.06 -7.00
CA PRO A 397 38.80 -1.15 -5.89
C PRO A 397 37.51 -1.50 -5.15
N ARG A 398 37.65 -1.87 -3.87
CA ARG A 398 36.55 -2.10 -2.94
C ARG A 398 35.64 -0.89 -3.06
N VAL A 399 34.43 -1.10 -3.58
CA VAL A 399 33.38 -0.09 -3.60
C VAL A 399 33.31 0.48 -2.19
N GLN A 400 33.48 1.80 -2.12
CA GLN A 400 33.38 2.60 -0.91
C GLN A 400 32.17 2.14 -0.10
N ASN A 401 32.29 2.11 1.23
CA ASN A 401 31.21 1.74 2.14
C ASN A 401 29.85 2.24 1.61
N PRO A 402 28.77 1.44 1.66
CA PRO A 402 27.47 1.90 1.21
C PRO A 402 27.18 3.26 1.86
N PRO A 403 26.59 4.22 1.12
CA PRO A 403 26.38 5.56 1.64
C PRO A 403 25.66 5.49 2.99
N PRO A 404 26.00 6.37 3.95
CA PRO A 404 25.44 6.29 5.29
C PRO A 404 23.90 6.32 5.24
N VAL A 405 23.28 5.64 6.21
CA VAL A 405 21.84 5.72 6.40
C VAL A 405 21.46 7.17 6.67
N ASP A 406 20.64 7.73 5.79
CA ASP A 406 20.15 9.11 5.88
C ASP A 406 18.64 9.04 5.87
N ILE A 407 18.08 8.80 7.06
CA ILE A 407 16.65 8.72 7.32
C ILE A 407 16.36 9.56 8.56
N GLU A 408 15.36 10.44 8.47
CA GLU A 408 14.81 11.16 9.62
C GLU A 408 13.30 11.37 9.48
N ASN A 409 12.65 11.87 10.53
CA ASN A 409 11.23 12.18 10.48
C ASN A 409 10.95 13.43 9.64
N ALA A 410 9.80 13.44 8.96
CA ALA A 410 9.34 14.56 8.16
C ALA A 410 8.50 15.55 8.97
N ILE A 411 8.47 16.81 8.56
CA ILE A 411 7.39 17.74 8.88
C ILE A 411 6.56 17.97 7.62
N ILE A 412 5.25 17.87 7.75
CA ILE A 412 4.29 17.97 6.66
C ILE A 412 3.62 19.35 6.68
N SER A 413 3.71 20.04 5.55
CA SER A 413 3.04 21.33 5.29
C SER A 413 2.20 21.25 4.01
N LEU A 414 1.53 22.35 3.66
CA LEU A 414 0.71 22.44 2.45
C LEU A 414 1.48 23.16 1.36
N ALA A 415 1.39 22.65 0.12
CA ALA A 415 1.92 23.32 -1.06
C ALA A 415 1.08 24.56 -1.41
N GLU A 416 1.46 25.28 -2.46
CA GLU A 416 0.61 26.31 -3.06
C GLU A 416 -0.72 25.72 -3.57
N SER A 417 -1.73 26.59 -3.75
CA SER A 417 -3.05 26.19 -4.23
C SER A 417 -2.96 25.68 -5.66
N GLU A 418 -3.52 24.49 -5.92
CA GLU A 418 -3.67 23.93 -7.26
C GLU A 418 -5.07 24.23 -7.86
N GLY A 419 -5.87 25.10 -7.20
CA GLY A 419 -7.18 25.55 -7.66
C GLY A 419 -8.29 25.36 -6.61
N LYS A 420 -9.55 25.30 -7.05
CA LYS A 420 -10.69 25.12 -6.15
C LYS A 420 -10.80 23.67 -5.65
N PHE A 421 -11.15 23.51 -4.38
CA PHE A 421 -11.45 22.21 -3.80
C PHE A 421 -12.81 21.69 -4.29
N PRO A 422 -12.96 20.38 -4.58
CA PRO A 422 -14.22 19.83 -5.07
C PRO A 422 -15.33 20.00 -4.05
N SER A 423 -16.49 20.51 -4.48
CA SER A 423 -17.66 20.64 -3.61
C SER A 423 -18.43 19.31 -3.48
N LEU A 424 -18.86 19.00 -2.25
CA LEU A 424 -19.79 17.91 -1.95
C LEU A 424 -21.23 18.40 -1.78
N GLU A 425 -21.48 19.69 -1.98
CA GLU A 425 -22.78 20.32 -1.76
C GLU A 425 -23.89 19.64 -2.57
N GLY A 426 -25.00 19.35 -1.89
CA GLY A 426 -26.21 18.80 -2.50
C GLY A 426 -26.08 17.35 -2.99
N LYS A 427 -24.93 16.68 -2.84
CA LYS A 427 -24.77 15.28 -3.27
C LYS A 427 -25.57 14.33 -2.37
N PRO A 428 -26.38 13.41 -2.94
CA PRO A 428 -27.25 12.50 -2.17
C PRO A 428 -26.46 11.27 -1.69
N LEU A 429 -25.45 11.47 -0.85
CA LEU A 429 -24.62 10.39 -0.34
C LEU A 429 -25.31 9.69 0.84
N GLU A 430 -25.19 8.36 0.88
CA GLU A 430 -25.69 7.54 1.99
C GLU A 430 -24.61 6.58 2.48
N ARG A 431 -24.48 6.45 3.80
CA ARG A 431 -23.55 5.54 4.47
C ARG A 431 -23.91 4.07 4.17
N ASP A 432 -22.93 3.28 3.76
CA ASP A 432 -23.09 1.82 3.59
C ASP A 432 -22.66 1.05 4.85
N GLU A 433 -23.60 0.89 5.77
CA GLU A 433 -23.39 0.27 7.08
C GLU A 433 -22.92 -1.19 7.06
N ARG A 434 -22.95 -1.86 5.90
CA ARG A 434 -22.38 -3.22 5.74
C ARG A 434 -20.89 -3.23 6.08
N TYR A 435 -20.19 -2.15 5.77
CA TYR A 435 -18.73 -2.04 5.90
C TYR A 435 -18.35 -1.03 6.99
N PRO A 436 -17.29 -1.29 7.78
CA PRO A 436 -16.80 -0.34 8.78
C PRO A 436 -16.15 0.89 8.12
N VAL A 437 -16.01 1.96 8.89
CA VAL A 437 -15.12 3.08 8.52
C VAL A 437 -13.67 2.62 8.68
N ARG A 438 -12.84 2.77 7.64
CA ARG A 438 -11.41 2.42 7.68
C ARG A 438 -10.57 3.68 7.92
N VAL A 439 -9.62 3.62 8.84
CA VAL A 439 -8.70 4.70 9.20
C VAL A 439 -7.27 4.21 9.01
N THR A 440 -6.49 4.89 8.19
CA THR A 440 -5.08 4.57 7.95
C THR A 440 -4.23 5.71 8.45
N ILE A 441 -3.37 5.44 9.44
CA ILE A 441 -2.41 6.41 9.97
C ILE A 441 -1.12 6.32 9.16
N GLN A 442 -0.70 7.44 8.55
CA GLN A 442 0.57 7.53 7.82
C GLN A 442 1.52 8.47 8.57
N TRP A 443 2.65 7.92 9.02
CA TRP A 443 3.80 8.72 9.49
C TRP A 443 4.83 8.83 8.39
N TYR A 444 5.55 9.95 8.33
CA TYR A 444 6.47 10.21 7.23
C TYR A 444 7.92 10.26 7.68
N LYS A 445 8.76 9.52 6.97
CA LYS A 445 10.22 9.61 7.04
C LYS A 445 10.73 10.14 5.70
N VAL A 446 11.83 10.86 5.75
CA VAL A 446 12.49 11.43 4.58
C VAL A 446 13.89 10.86 4.45
N THR A 447 14.33 10.63 3.22
CA THR A 447 15.65 10.04 2.95
C THR A 447 16.22 10.54 1.63
N SER A 448 17.56 10.51 1.52
CA SER A 448 18.27 10.74 0.25
C SER A 448 19.09 9.54 -0.24
N SER A 449 19.31 8.52 0.61
CA SER A 449 20.17 7.37 0.28
C SER A 449 19.39 6.10 -0.06
N GLY A 450 18.13 5.97 0.41
CA GLY A 450 17.34 4.74 0.27
C GLY A 450 17.86 3.57 1.11
N ASN A 451 18.93 3.75 1.89
CA ASN A 451 19.48 2.72 2.76
C ASN A 451 18.72 2.68 4.09
N VAL A 452 18.21 1.52 4.47
CA VAL A 452 17.43 1.32 5.71
C VAL A 452 18.28 0.54 6.71
N SER A 453 18.34 1.01 7.96
CA SER A 453 19.03 0.30 9.06
C SER A 453 18.05 -0.41 9.98
N THR A 454 18.57 -1.29 10.83
CA THR A 454 17.81 -1.98 11.87
C THR A 454 17.14 -0.97 12.81
N GLU A 455 17.85 0.07 13.23
CA GLU A 455 17.34 1.08 14.17
C GLU A 455 16.11 1.79 13.62
N VAL A 456 16.09 2.08 12.31
CA VAL A 456 14.92 2.68 11.65
C VAL A 456 13.72 1.72 11.64
N VAL A 457 13.94 0.45 11.33
CA VAL A 457 12.85 -0.54 11.31
C VAL A 457 12.34 -0.81 12.73
N ASP A 458 13.22 -0.77 13.71
CA ASP A 458 12.89 -0.92 15.13
C ASP A 458 12.01 0.24 15.63
N GLU A 459 12.37 1.47 15.26
CA GLU A 459 11.57 2.66 15.54
C GLU A 459 10.17 2.55 14.91
N ILE A 460 10.07 2.14 13.64
CA ILE A 460 8.80 1.94 12.94
C ILE A 460 7.95 0.86 13.64
N HIS A 461 8.58 -0.27 14.00
CA HIS A 461 7.89 -1.35 14.70
C HIS A 461 7.36 -0.87 16.05
N GLN A 462 8.19 -0.18 16.84
CA GLN A 462 7.78 0.37 18.13
C GLN A 462 6.63 1.38 17.98
N GLN A 463 6.71 2.27 16.99
CA GLN A 463 5.64 3.23 16.70
C GLN A 463 4.31 2.52 16.37
N MET A 464 4.34 1.42 15.63
CA MET A 464 3.16 0.61 15.35
C MET A 464 2.64 -0.13 16.59
N GLN A 465 3.50 -0.63 17.48
CA GLN A 465 3.07 -1.26 18.74
C GLN A 465 2.41 -0.26 19.69
N VAL A 466 2.98 0.94 19.80
CA VAL A 466 2.39 2.03 20.60
C VAL A 466 1.04 2.46 20.00
N ALA A 467 0.92 2.50 18.68
CA ALA A 467 -0.35 2.83 18.07
C ALA A 467 -1.42 1.73 18.30
N LYS A 468 -0.98 0.47 18.26
CA LYS A 468 -1.82 -0.70 18.53
C LYS A 468 -2.31 -0.78 19.98
N SER A 469 -1.53 -0.35 20.97
CA SER A 469 -1.87 -0.48 22.40
C SER A 469 -3.14 0.29 22.82
N GLN A 470 -3.65 1.11 21.92
CA GLN A 470 -4.84 1.96 22.07
C GLN A 470 -6.14 1.28 21.66
N ALA A 471 -6.02 0.14 21.01
CA ALA A 471 -7.13 -0.55 20.39
C ALA A 471 -7.83 -1.44 21.40
N ASP A 472 -9.16 -1.49 21.31
CA ASP A 472 -9.96 -2.40 22.12
C ASP A 472 -9.89 -3.83 21.52
N PHE A 473 -9.53 -3.95 20.23
CA PHE A 473 -9.33 -5.24 19.54
C PHE A 473 -8.16 -5.20 18.54
N TRP A 474 -7.54 -6.36 18.30
CA TRP A 474 -6.50 -6.56 17.28
C TRP A 474 -6.69 -7.90 16.57
N GLY A 475 -6.63 -7.89 15.25
CA GLY A 475 -6.71 -9.10 14.44
C GLY A 475 -6.43 -8.85 12.97
N SER A 476 -6.94 -9.73 12.12
CA SER A 476 -6.88 -9.60 10.67
C SER A 476 -8.28 -9.59 10.08
N LEU A 477 -8.45 -8.77 9.05
CA LEU A 477 -9.65 -8.78 8.22
C LEU A 477 -9.73 -10.04 7.33
N VAL A 478 -8.62 -10.72 7.08
CA VAL A 478 -8.46 -11.74 6.01
C VAL A 478 -8.19 -13.13 6.55
N VAL A 479 -7.24 -13.27 7.48
CA VAL A 479 -6.81 -14.56 8.00
C VAL A 479 -7.37 -14.74 9.40
N ASP A 480 -7.94 -15.90 9.71
CA ASP A 480 -8.31 -16.22 11.08
C ASP A 480 -7.18 -17.08 11.68
N LYS A 481 -6.66 -16.70 12.86
CA LYS A 481 -5.72 -17.55 13.61
C LYS A 481 -6.49 -18.28 14.71
N ALA A 482 -6.22 -19.58 14.87
CA ALA A 482 -6.81 -20.41 15.92
C ALA A 482 -6.52 -19.90 17.35
N SER A 483 -5.46 -19.11 17.54
CA SER A 483 -5.08 -18.48 18.82
C SER A 483 -5.71 -17.12 19.07
N TRP A 484 -6.37 -16.54 18.06
CA TRP A 484 -7.26 -15.42 18.33
C TRP A 484 -8.54 -16.06 18.79
N GLU A 485 -9.03 -15.67 19.96
CA GLU A 485 -10.40 -16.00 20.32
C GLU A 485 -11.28 -15.47 19.18
N VAL A 486 -11.68 -16.36 18.28
CA VAL A 486 -12.68 -16.10 17.26
C VAL A 486 -14.00 -16.05 18.01
N GLN A 487 -14.17 -14.99 18.80
CA GLN A 487 -15.47 -14.62 19.33
C GLN A 487 -16.08 -13.66 18.32
N ASN A 488 -17.32 -13.96 17.95
CA ASN A 488 -18.20 -13.26 17.00
C ASN A 488 -18.50 -11.78 17.35
N ASN A 489 -17.57 -11.07 17.99
CA ASN A 489 -17.77 -9.77 18.63
C ASN A 489 -16.76 -8.70 18.20
N ARG A 490 -15.92 -8.91 17.17
CA ARG A 490 -15.09 -7.83 16.64
C ARG A 490 -16.01 -6.70 16.14
N PRO A 491 -15.97 -5.49 16.73
CA PRO A 491 -16.94 -4.44 16.40
C PRO A 491 -16.94 -4.05 14.92
N THR A 492 -15.79 -4.13 14.25
CA THR A 492 -15.64 -3.73 12.84
C THR A 492 -15.79 -4.89 11.85
N GLU A 493 -16.06 -6.12 12.30
CA GLU A 493 -16.33 -7.23 11.38
C GLU A 493 -17.47 -6.87 10.42
N ILE A 494 -17.41 -7.32 9.17
CA ILE A 494 -18.46 -7.04 8.19
C ILE A 494 -19.77 -7.60 8.75
N MET A 495 -20.81 -6.76 8.84
CA MET A 495 -22.10 -7.28 9.26
C MET A 495 -22.56 -8.26 8.19
N PRO A 496 -22.92 -9.51 8.55
CA PRO A 496 -23.61 -10.37 7.62
C PRO A 496 -24.84 -9.58 7.19
N THR A 497 -24.90 -9.20 5.92
CA THR A 497 -26.10 -8.63 5.34
C THR A 497 -27.25 -9.52 5.76
N SER A 498 -28.34 -8.93 6.28
CA SER A 498 -29.59 -9.66 6.51
C SER A 498 -29.79 -10.68 5.40
N PRO A 499 -30.14 -11.94 5.73
CA PRO A 499 -30.00 -13.07 4.85
C PRO A 499 -30.89 -12.86 3.63
N HIS A 500 -30.36 -12.27 2.57
CA HIS A 500 -30.66 -12.79 1.26
C HIS A 500 -29.83 -14.05 1.18
N PRO A 501 -30.47 -15.23 1.23
CA PRO A 501 -29.73 -16.45 1.03
C PRO A 501 -29.20 -16.34 -0.41
N ILE A 502 -27.92 -16.02 -0.55
CA ILE A 502 -27.21 -16.44 -1.74
C ILE A 502 -27.16 -17.94 -1.58
N VAL A 503 -28.22 -18.62 -2.06
CA VAL A 503 -28.31 -20.07 -2.10
C VAL A 503 -27.29 -20.52 -3.13
N GLY A 504 -26.02 -20.58 -2.74
CA GLY A 504 -24.96 -21.06 -3.60
C GLY A 504 -25.18 -22.55 -3.84
N LYS A 505 -25.34 -22.94 -5.11
CA LYS A 505 -25.60 -24.33 -5.48
C LYS A 505 -24.42 -24.92 -6.24
N HIS A 506 -24.23 -26.21 -6.03
CA HIS A 506 -23.27 -27.03 -6.74
C HIS A 506 -24.00 -28.24 -7.33
N PRO A 507 -24.90 -28.02 -8.31
CA PRO A 507 -25.66 -29.11 -8.91
C PRO A 507 -24.69 -30.17 -9.46
N ASP A 508 -25.05 -31.44 -9.25
CA ASP A 508 -24.35 -32.61 -9.79
C ASP A 508 -22.87 -32.69 -9.40
N THR A 509 -22.50 -32.13 -8.25
CA THR A 509 -21.14 -32.20 -7.70
C THR A 509 -21.13 -33.02 -6.40
N VAL A 510 -20.17 -33.93 -6.30
CA VAL A 510 -19.94 -34.80 -5.14
C VAL A 510 -18.57 -34.51 -4.57
N CYS A 511 -18.42 -34.55 -3.24
CA CYS A 511 -17.10 -34.46 -2.64
C CYS A 511 -16.32 -35.77 -2.82
N ASP A 512 -15.09 -35.70 -3.34
CA ASP A 512 -14.24 -36.89 -3.57
C ASP A 512 -13.75 -37.61 -2.32
N ILE A 513 -14.00 -37.03 -1.14
CA ILE A 513 -13.55 -37.60 0.15
C ILE A 513 -14.70 -38.29 0.89
N CYS A 514 -15.83 -37.60 1.05
CA CYS A 514 -16.98 -38.16 1.76
C CYS A 514 -18.03 -38.76 0.82
N HIS A 515 -17.90 -38.56 -0.49
CA HIS A 515 -18.84 -39.00 -1.52
C HIS A 515 -20.28 -38.50 -1.31
N VAL A 516 -20.45 -37.40 -0.56
CA VAL A 516 -21.74 -36.75 -0.33
C VAL A 516 -21.87 -35.56 -1.28
N ASN A 517 -23.09 -35.35 -1.79
CA ASN A 517 -23.45 -34.15 -2.53
C ASN A 517 -23.25 -32.91 -1.66
N PHE A 518 -22.72 -31.84 -2.28
CA PHE A 518 -22.58 -30.57 -1.60
C PHE A 518 -23.95 -30.04 -1.17
N LYS A 519 -24.04 -29.59 0.08
CA LYS A 519 -25.26 -28.95 0.56
C LYS A 519 -25.39 -27.55 -0.05
N ASP A 520 -26.63 -27.08 -0.18
CA ASP A 520 -26.89 -25.67 -0.48
C ASP A 520 -26.09 -24.79 0.50
N ASN A 521 -25.38 -23.78 -0.02
CA ASN A 521 -24.50 -22.86 0.72
C ASN A 521 -23.20 -23.41 1.28
N GLU A 522 -22.84 -24.66 0.96
CA GLU A 522 -21.56 -25.23 1.35
C GLU A 522 -20.45 -24.78 0.38
N ILE A 523 -19.28 -24.37 0.87
CA ILE A 523 -18.17 -23.99 0.00
C ILE A 523 -17.64 -25.24 -0.72
N ARG A 524 -17.62 -25.20 -2.05
CA ARG A 524 -16.93 -26.16 -2.92
C ARG A 524 -15.49 -25.75 -3.15
N TYR A 525 -14.54 -26.61 -2.78
CA TYR A 525 -13.13 -26.40 -3.11
C TYR A 525 -12.75 -27.27 -4.31
N ARG A 526 -12.61 -26.65 -5.48
CA ARG A 526 -12.27 -27.33 -6.73
C ARG A 526 -10.78 -27.26 -7.01
N CYS A 527 -10.16 -28.38 -7.35
CA CYS A 527 -8.80 -28.40 -7.85
C CYS A 527 -8.71 -27.77 -9.24
N MET A 528 -7.79 -26.83 -9.40
CA MET A 528 -7.56 -26.19 -10.70
C MET A 528 -6.78 -27.09 -11.68
N TYR A 529 -6.16 -28.16 -11.19
CA TYR A 529 -5.27 -29.02 -11.95
C TYR A 529 -5.89 -30.38 -12.27
N CYS A 530 -6.81 -30.87 -11.44
CA CYS A 530 -7.44 -32.17 -11.62
C CYS A 530 -8.77 -32.03 -12.39
N PRO A 531 -9.08 -32.96 -13.31
CA PRO A 531 -10.29 -32.88 -14.13
C PRO A 531 -11.59 -32.90 -13.31
N ASP A 532 -11.59 -33.70 -12.24
CA ASP A 532 -12.73 -33.94 -11.37
C ASP A 532 -12.22 -34.18 -9.96
N TRP A 533 -11.87 -33.10 -9.27
CA TRP A 533 -11.48 -33.18 -7.87
C TRP A 533 -12.04 -32.01 -7.10
N ASP A 534 -12.97 -32.31 -6.19
CA ASP A 534 -13.79 -31.40 -5.44
C ASP A 534 -13.87 -31.86 -3.98
N VAL A 535 -13.59 -30.95 -3.05
CA VAL A 535 -13.68 -31.24 -1.62
C VAL A 535 -14.64 -30.28 -0.92
N CYS A 536 -15.46 -30.82 -0.02
CA CYS A 536 -16.38 -30.03 0.79
C CYS A 536 -15.68 -29.32 1.93
N GLN A 537 -16.33 -28.27 2.44
CA GLN A 537 -15.81 -27.47 3.54
C GLN A 537 -15.43 -28.30 4.77
N LYS A 538 -16.16 -29.39 5.04
CA LYS A 538 -15.86 -30.30 6.16
C LYS A 538 -14.62 -31.15 5.93
N CYS A 539 -14.40 -31.60 4.70
CA CYS A 539 -13.28 -32.47 4.34
C CYS A 539 -12.03 -31.66 3.98
N PHE A 540 -12.17 -30.36 3.70
CA PHE A 540 -11.05 -29.48 3.32
C PHE A 540 -9.91 -29.42 4.35
N PRO A 541 -10.12 -29.40 5.69
CA PRO A 541 -8.99 -29.34 6.63
C PRO A 541 -8.10 -30.59 6.65
N SER A 542 -8.65 -31.76 6.28
CA SER A 542 -8.02 -33.08 6.43
C SER A 542 -7.90 -33.84 5.11
N HIS A 543 -7.96 -33.13 3.98
CA HIS A 543 -7.93 -33.75 2.67
C HIS A 543 -6.55 -34.33 2.31
N SER A 544 -6.55 -35.45 1.59
CA SER A 544 -5.34 -36.02 0.99
C SER A 544 -5.33 -35.74 -0.51
N HIS A 545 -4.64 -34.68 -0.91
CA HIS A 545 -4.44 -34.26 -2.31
C HIS A 545 -3.04 -33.64 -2.47
N PRO A 546 -2.42 -33.66 -3.66
CA PRO A 546 -1.11 -33.04 -3.86
C PRO A 546 -1.07 -31.58 -3.40
N SER A 547 -0.16 -31.26 -2.47
CA SER A 547 -0.06 -29.94 -1.83
C SER A 547 0.32 -28.80 -2.78
N LYS A 548 0.84 -29.13 -3.97
CA LYS A 548 1.17 -28.15 -5.02
C LYS A 548 -0.05 -27.73 -5.85
N HIS A 549 -1.18 -28.45 -5.74
CA HIS A 549 -2.39 -28.10 -6.47
C HIS A 549 -3.17 -27.00 -5.73
N LEU A 550 -3.39 -25.89 -6.43
CA LEU A 550 -4.26 -24.81 -5.98
C LEU A 550 -5.73 -25.25 -5.99
N LEU A 551 -6.42 -24.92 -4.90
CA LEU A 551 -7.84 -25.14 -4.72
C LEU A 551 -8.60 -23.81 -4.79
N ALA A 552 -9.57 -23.72 -5.70
CA ALA A 552 -10.45 -22.58 -5.82
C ALA A 552 -11.67 -22.78 -4.90
N ALA A 553 -11.90 -21.84 -3.99
CA ALA A 553 -13.11 -21.80 -3.17
C ALA A 553 -14.27 -21.19 -3.98
N VAL A 554 -15.23 -22.04 -4.34
CA VAL A 554 -16.42 -21.71 -5.13
C VAL A 554 -17.62 -21.69 -4.20
N LYS A 555 -18.24 -20.52 -4.04
CA LYS A 555 -19.46 -20.37 -3.22
C LYS A 555 -20.73 -20.74 -3.98
N ASP A 556 -20.73 -20.60 -5.30
CA ASP A 556 -21.87 -20.93 -6.16
C ASP A 556 -21.37 -21.33 -7.55
N SER A 557 -21.47 -22.62 -7.91
CA SER A 557 -21.05 -23.10 -9.23
C SER A 557 -22.01 -22.68 -10.35
N THR A 558 -23.19 -22.17 -10.01
CA THR A 558 -24.19 -21.69 -10.97
C THR A 558 -24.03 -20.21 -11.29
N SER A 559 -23.17 -19.49 -10.55
CA SER A 559 -22.91 -18.08 -10.81
C SER A 559 -22.34 -17.87 -12.22
N PRO A 560 -22.95 -17.01 -13.06
CA PRO A 560 -22.48 -16.72 -14.42
C PRO A 560 -21.02 -16.23 -14.45
N ASP A 561 -20.61 -15.47 -13.42
CA ASP A 561 -19.25 -14.94 -13.31
C ASP A 561 -18.22 -16.07 -13.11
N ILE A 562 -18.59 -17.11 -12.36
CA ILE A 562 -17.72 -18.25 -12.13
C ILE A 562 -17.68 -19.12 -13.38
N GLN A 563 -18.83 -19.44 -13.98
CA GLN A 563 -18.89 -20.29 -15.18
C GLN A 563 -18.07 -19.73 -16.37
N ASN A 564 -18.04 -18.41 -16.51
CA ASN A 564 -17.32 -17.73 -17.59
C ASN A 564 -15.82 -17.57 -17.32
N ASN A 565 -15.41 -17.36 -16.06
CA ASN A 565 -14.00 -17.02 -15.73
C ASN A 565 -13.20 -18.17 -15.12
N VAL A 566 -13.87 -19.10 -14.44
CA VAL A 566 -13.26 -20.25 -13.77
C VAL A 566 -13.98 -21.50 -14.24
N ARG A 567 -13.31 -22.33 -15.03
CA ARG A 567 -13.90 -23.56 -15.54
C ARG A 567 -14.15 -24.57 -14.41
N VAL A 568 -15.34 -24.47 -13.84
CA VAL A 568 -15.89 -25.35 -12.78
C VAL A 568 -16.49 -26.64 -13.31
N ALA A 569 -16.65 -26.76 -14.62
CA ALA A 569 -17.17 -27.96 -15.27
C ALA A 569 -16.19 -29.14 -15.15
N ASN A 570 -16.75 -30.33 -14.94
CA ASN A 570 -16.02 -31.59 -15.02
C ASN A 570 -15.43 -31.77 -16.43
N ARG A 571 -14.12 -32.04 -16.50
CA ARG A 571 -13.39 -32.15 -17.78
C ARG A 571 -13.00 -33.57 -18.14
N THR A 572 -13.51 -34.57 -17.42
CA THR A 572 -13.27 -35.99 -17.69
C THR A 572 -13.63 -36.39 -19.12
N ASN A 573 -14.63 -35.75 -19.73
CA ASN A 573 -15.03 -36.00 -21.12
C ASN A 573 -14.12 -35.33 -22.16
N LEU A 574 -13.19 -34.46 -21.75
CA LEU A 574 -12.29 -33.74 -22.65
C LEU A 574 -10.90 -34.41 -22.67
N VAL A 575 -10.86 -35.66 -23.10
CA VAL A 575 -9.63 -36.45 -23.23
C VAL A 575 -9.06 -36.27 -24.63
N HIS A 576 -7.78 -35.92 -24.72
CA HIS A 576 -7.04 -35.95 -25.98
C HIS A 576 -6.36 -37.31 -26.11
N ASN A 577 -6.38 -37.90 -27.31
CA ASN A 577 -5.68 -39.16 -27.59
C ASN A 577 -4.15 -38.97 -27.75
N VAL A 578 -3.56 -38.09 -26.93
CA VAL A 578 -2.15 -37.70 -26.98
C VAL A 578 -1.63 -37.55 -25.55
N GLN A 579 -0.42 -38.03 -25.32
CA GLN A 579 0.26 -37.91 -24.03
C GLN A 579 1.05 -36.60 -23.94
N CYS A 580 1.13 -36.04 -22.73
CA CYS A 580 1.98 -34.91 -22.45
C CYS A 580 3.46 -35.28 -22.66
N SER A 581 4.18 -34.52 -23.48
CA SER A 581 5.59 -34.74 -23.80
C SER A 581 6.49 -34.68 -22.55
N THR A 582 6.09 -33.93 -21.53
CA THR A 582 6.84 -33.77 -20.27
C THR A 582 6.48 -34.84 -19.25
N CYS A 583 5.22 -34.92 -18.82
CA CYS A 583 4.82 -35.82 -17.73
C CYS A 583 4.34 -37.21 -18.19
N ARG A 584 4.23 -37.45 -19.50
CA ARG A 584 3.82 -38.72 -20.14
C ARG A 584 2.41 -39.21 -19.81
N PHE A 585 1.64 -38.49 -19.00
CA PHE A 585 0.23 -38.79 -18.77
C PHE A 585 -0.64 -38.35 -19.96
N ALA A 586 -1.77 -39.03 -20.14
CA ALA A 586 -2.80 -38.62 -21.10
C ALA A 586 -3.28 -37.20 -20.79
N ILE A 587 -3.43 -36.36 -21.82
CA ILE A 587 -3.88 -34.98 -21.62
C ILE A 587 -5.40 -34.99 -21.48
N VAL A 588 -5.89 -34.63 -20.29
CA VAL A 588 -7.31 -34.39 -20.00
C VAL A 588 -7.48 -32.89 -19.72
N GLY A 589 -8.45 -32.25 -20.37
CA GLY A 589 -8.64 -30.80 -20.30
C GLY A 589 -7.97 -30.06 -21.47
N ALA A 590 -7.36 -28.90 -21.19
CA ALA A 590 -6.72 -28.11 -22.24
C ALA A 590 -5.40 -28.75 -22.69
N ARG A 591 -5.24 -28.96 -24.00
CA ARG A 591 -4.00 -29.41 -24.64
C ARG A 591 -3.25 -28.20 -25.16
N TYR A 592 -1.97 -28.09 -24.82
CA TYR A 592 -1.09 -27.03 -25.30
C TYR A 592 -0.16 -27.60 -26.38
N VAL A 593 -0.32 -27.12 -27.60
CA VAL A 593 0.46 -27.57 -28.76
C VAL A 593 1.52 -26.51 -29.09
N CYS A 594 2.78 -26.94 -29.24
CA CYS A 594 3.83 -26.04 -29.66
C CYS A 594 3.65 -25.67 -31.15
N ALA A 595 3.52 -24.38 -31.44
CA ALA A 595 3.35 -23.92 -32.82
C ALA A 595 4.61 -24.07 -33.69
N VAL A 596 5.77 -24.33 -33.06
CA VAL A 596 7.09 -24.41 -33.71
C VAL A 596 7.61 -25.85 -33.81
N CYS A 597 7.25 -26.71 -32.85
CA CYS A 597 7.63 -28.12 -32.80
C CYS A 597 6.37 -28.95 -33.07
N ASN A 598 5.99 -29.06 -34.35
CA ASN A 598 4.89 -29.89 -34.85
C ASN A 598 5.41 -31.00 -35.77
N GLU A 599 4.55 -31.94 -36.16
CA GLU A 599 4.92 -33.11 -36.98
C GLU A 599 5.37 -32.73 -38.41
N GLY A 600 5.11 -31.49 -38.85
CA GLY A 600 5.45 -30.99 -40.18
C GLY A 600 6.88 -30.44 -40.34
N VAL A 601 7.67 -30.36 -39.26
CA VAL A 601 9.05 -29.84 -39.31
C VAL A 601 10.07 -30.99 -39.28
N PRO A 602 10.93 -31.14 -40.31
CA PRO A 602 11.92 -32.21 -40.36
C PRO A 602 12.83 -32.22 -39.12
N GLY A 603 12.89 -33.36 -38.42
CA GLY A 603 13.77 -33.57 -37.27
C GLY A 603 13.25 -33.05 -35.92
N LYS A 604 11.98 -32.61 -35.82
CA LYS A 604 11.36 -32.20 -34.54
C LYS A 604 10.11 -33.02 -34.25
N ALA A 605 10.02 -33.58 -33.05
CA ALA A 605 8.81 -34.25 -32.58
C ALA A 605 7.75 -33.22 -32.14
N ALA A 606 6.48 -33.53 -32.36
CA ALA A 606 5.37 -32.70 -31.89
C ALA A 606 5.35 -32.61 -30.37
N ILE A 607 5.37 -31.38 -29.86
CA ILE A 607 5.33 -31.11 -28.42
C ILE A 607 3.91 -30.77 -28.00
N ASN A 608 3.38 -31.62 -27.11
CA ASN A 608 2.06 -31.51 -26.54
C ASN A 608 2.20 -31.46 -25.02
N LEU A 609 1.71 -30.40 -24.39
CA LEU A 609 1.79 -30.23 -22.94
C LEU A 609 0.39 -30.23 -22.35
N CYS A 610 0.22 -30.88 -21.20
CA CYS A 610 -0.95 -30.65 -20.37
C CYS A 610 -0.85 -29.27 -19.70
N GLU A 611 -1.98 -28.75 -19.21
CA GLU A 611 -2.07 -27.45 -18.54
C GLU A 611 -0.99 -27.27 -17.44
N SER A 612 -0.78 -28.29 -16.60
CA SER A 612 0.26 -28.27 -15.56
C SER A 612 1.69 -28.16 -16.11
N CYS A 613 2.00 -28.87 -17.21
CA CYS A 613 3.33 -28.81 -17.81
C CYS A 613 3.51 -27.55 -18.66
N ALA A 614 2.47 -27.01 -19.27
CA ALA A 614 2.56 -25.72 -19.95
C ALA A 614 2.92 -24.60 -18.96
N ASP A 615 2.36 -24.64 -17.75
CA ASP A 615 2.62 -23.64 -16.71
C ASP A 615 3.96 -23.83 -15.98
N ASN A 616 4.39 -25.08 -15.76
CA ASN A 616 5.55 -25.40 -14.92
C ASN A 616 6.81 -25.84 -15.69
N SER A 617 6.68 -26.23 -16.96
CA SER A 617 7.83 -26.72 -17.74
C SER A 617 8.22 -25.70 -18.82
N SER A 618 9.49 -25.30 -18.80
CA SER A 618 10.06 -24.42 -19.80
C SER A 618 10.39 -25.20 -21.07
N HIS A 619 9.43 -25.32 -21.99
CA HIS A 619 9.76 -25.78 -23.34
C HIS A 619 10.50 -24.67 -24.09
N ALA A 620 11.72 -24.95 -24.58
CA ALA A 620 12.56 -24.01 -25.31
C ALA A 620 12.72 -22.63 -24.61
N GLU A 621 12.91 -22.64 -23.28
CA GLU A 621 13.01 -21.42 -22.46
C GLU A 621 11.81 -20.45 -22.64
N ASN A 622 10.61 -20.98 -22.94
CA ASN A 622 9.40 -20.22 -23.24
C ASN A 622 9.48 -19.36 -24.52
N ARG A 623 10.44 -19.64 -25.42
CA ARG A 623 10.57 -18.92 -26.70
C ARG A 623 9.65 -19.45 -27.78
N HIS A 624 9.12 -20.67 -27.63
CA HIS A 624 8.14 -21.21 -28.55
C HIS A 624 6.71 -20.91 -28.07
N PRO A 625 5.85 -20.31 -28.91
CA PRO A 625 4.45 -20.09 -28.55
C PRO A 625 3.69 -21.41 -28.45
N LEU A 626 2.95 -21.57 -27.35
CA LEU A 626 2.05 -22.69 -27.10
C LEU A 626 0.62 -22.27 -27.41
N ILE A 627 -0.05 -23.02 -28.27
CA ILE A 627 -1.45 -22.81 -28.64
C ILE A 627 -2.31 -23.70 -27.75
N ARG A 628 -3.29 -23.10 -27.10
CA ARG A 628 -4.26 -23.80 -26.25
C ARG A 628 -5.40 -24.34 -27.09
N VAL A 629 -5.64 -25.64 -26.98
CA VAL A 629 -6.60 -26.42 -27.76
C VAL A 629 -7.56 -27.12 -26.82
N TRP A 630 -8.87 -27.00 -27.09
CA TRP A 630 -9.90 -27.67 -26.31
C TRP A 630 -10.38 -28.94 -27.01
N HIS A 631 -10.60 -28.88 -28.33
CA HIS A 631 -10.96 -30.03 -29.16
C HIS A 631 -9.87 -30.28 -30.21
N SER A 632 -9.54 -31.55 -30.48
CA SER A 632 -8.47 -31.86 -31.44
C SER A 632 -8.84 -31.40 -32.86
N GLU A 633 -10.12 -31.27 -33.15
CA GLU A 633 -10.68 -30.72 -34.39
C GLU A 633 -10.35 -29.24 -34.60
N ASP A 634 -10.08 -28.48 -33.53
CA ASP A 634 -9.72 -27.06 -33.61
C ASP A 634 -8.35 -26.86 -34.30
N LEU A 635 -7.46 -27.86 -34.23
CA LEU A 635 -6.14 -27.83 -34.88
C LEU A 635 -6.24 -27.87 -36.41
N LYS A 636 -7.30 -28.49 -36.94
CA LYS A 636 -7.56 -28.57 -38.39
C LYS A 636 -7.84 -27.20 -38.99
N GLN A 637 -8.50 -26.33 -38.22
CA GLN A 637 -8.88 -24.98 -38.70
C GLN A 637 -7.66 -24.06 -38.85
N ILE A 638 -6.55 -24.38 -38.17
CA ILE A 638 -5.33 -23.57 -38.15
C ILE A 638 -4.11 -24.27 -38.78
N GLY A 639 -4.31 -25.44 -39.39
CA GLY A 639 -3.27 -26.16 -40.15
C GLY A 639 -2.13 -26.73 -39.31
N LEU A 640 -2.41 -27.12 -38.06
CA LEU A 640 -1.42 -27.64 -37.10
C LEU A 640 -1.72 -29.07 -36.63
N GLU A 641 -2.44 -29.84 -37.45
CA GLU A 641 -2.72 -31.26 -37.18
C GLU A 641 -1.45 -32.12 -37.19
#